data_AF-A0A9J7IS22-F1
#
_entry.id   AF-A0A9J7IS22-F1
#
_cell.length_a   1.000
_cell.length_b   1.000
_cell.length_c   1.000
_cell.angle_alpha   90.00
_cell.angle_beta   90.00
_cell.angle_gamma   90.00
#
_symmetry.space_group_name_H-M   'P 1'
#
loop_
_entity.id
_entity.type
_entity.pdbx_description
1 polymer ?
#
loop_
_entity_poly.entity_id
_entity_poly.type
_entity_poly.pdbx_seq_one_letter_code
_entity_poly.pdbx_strand_id
1 'polypeptide(L)'
;MEKVNWSLLVISLCVLLWGVAGQYEWQIRDAFDEIRGKVDKVSADNCFITHLDDLYLPEDSVSHHPDVKEININPVFPNRTAMLHLHNMAMNRAFFWSYILQSRFIRPAINDTYDPGMMYYFLSSVADVSANPYINASSIYFSPNMSYTSSYRGFFNKTMPRFAPRAFRADDFNDPVHLQKISTMNTFHVEDLGAFDPESLSKDYTSEFYRINEWYKKWLPDRVAKRHDTKTTYQVEIRYANNTNETFTFHGPPGNDENPGPVNWTRPYFDCGRLNKWLVAAVSPVADIYPRHTQFRHIEYPTYTAAVVMELDYDRIDINQCPPSLGNDRPNRFASTARCKETTECEPLHGWGFRRGGYQCRCAPGYRLPSLVRRPYLGEIIERATSDQYYNNFDCKKIGWIQRLPVQWERAHPFLRAMYVDRHYEYVNASSGPAALHTERVNLYEVLNFIRGVQPNNCSKYNPSDLFLNGDIAFGHEEQFENQAKMAVRLANFISAFLQVSDPQEVFSGNRVADKPLTEDQMTGETLAIVLGDSKIWSAGTYWDRNKFTNRTFFAPFAYKTELNTRKFKLEDLARLNKTEEAYTNKPWFQFLKQRWSTNFDSLEQFFLKMKIRDDELGKYLKKYERFPTYYRAANLKHGHWTRPYYDCDGHVKQWVITYAAPFFGWDSVKVKLEFKGVVAVTMALMSLDINQCPDKYYVPNAFKGTDKCDRSSSYCVPILGRGFEAGGYKCECLQGYEYPFEDPITYYDGQIVEAEFQNIIADKETRIDMFKCRLAGAASIQSSVIVILTVLFLVFKLR
;
A
#
# COMPACT_ATOMS: atom_id res chain seq x y z
N MET A 1 65.03 6.09 17.55
CA MET A 1 63.86 5.26 17.19
C MET A 1 63.61 4.33 18.37
N GLU A 2 62.80 4.79 19.31
CA GLU A 2 62.41 3.97 20.47
C GLU A 2 61.56 2.80 20.00
N LYS A 3 61.93 1.59 20.45
CA LYS A 3 61.16 0.36 20.20
C LYS A 3 59.79 0.53 20.85
N VAL A 4 58.78 0.79 20.03
CA VAL A 4 57.38 0.76 20.47
C VAL A 4 57.13 -0.62 21.10
N ASN A 5 56.80 -0.60 22.39
CA ASN A 5 56.70 -1.79 23.21
C ASN A 5 55.39 -2.51 22.87
N TRP A 6 55.46 -3.48 21.94
CA TRP A 6 54.31 -4.19 21.37
C TRP A 6 53.43 -4.84 22.45
N SER A 7 54.01 -5.27 23.57
CA SER A 7 53.29 -5.78 24.74
C SER A 7 52.33 -4.76 25.37
N LEU A 8 52.74 -3.49 25.49
CA LEU A 8 51.91 -2.41 26.03
C LEU A 8 50.77 -2.04 25.07
N LEU A 9 51.02 -2.11 23.76
CA LEU A 9 49.97 -1.96 22.74
C LEU A 9 48.95 -3.09 22.82
N VAL A 10 49.38 -4.35 22.96
CA VAL A 10 48.48 -5.50 23.09
C VAL A 10 47.67 -5.42 24.38
N ILE A 11 48.29 -5.06 25.51
CA ILE A 11 47.57 -4.88 26.78
C ILE A 11 46.56 -3.74 26.68
N SER A 12 46.94 -2.60 26.11
CA SER A 12 46.03 -1.48 25.89
C SER A 12 44.87 -1.86 24.95
N LEU A 13 45.14 -2.66 23.91
CA LEU A 13 44.13 -3.14 22.98
C LEU A 13 43.18 -4.13 23.66
N CYS A 14 43.69 -5.04 24.49
CA CYS A 14 42.89 -5.97 25.29
C CYS A 14 42.01 -5.25 26.33
N VAL A 15 42.54 -4.23 27.01
CA VAL A 15 41.78 -3.41 27.97
C VAL A 15 40.71 -2.58 27.26
N LEU A 16 41.01 -2.03 26.08
CA LEU A 16 40.01 -1.34 25.25
C LEU A 16 38.92 -2.30 24.77
N LEU A 17 39.28 -3.50 24.29
CA LEU A 17 38.32 -4.52 23.86
C LEU A 17 37.45 -5.03 25.02
N TRP A 18 38.02 -5.21 26.21
CA TRP A 18 37.26 -5.56 27.41
C TRP A 18 36.34 -4.43 27.89
N GLY A 19 36.81 -3.18 27.83
CA GLY A 19 35.99 -2.01 28.18
C GLY A 19 34.79 -1.83 27.25
N VAL A 20 34.97 -2.09 25.95
CA VAL A 20 33.88 -2.03 24.95
C VAL A 20 32.88 -3.18 25.15
N ALA A 21 33.34 -4.37 25.54
CA ALA A 21 32.45 -5.51 25.80
C ALA A 21 31.56 -5.29 27.04
N GLY A 22 32.08 -4.72 28.13
CA GLY A 22 31.30 -4.44 29.34
C GLY A 22 30.24 -3.34 29.18
N GLN A 23 30.42 -2.44 28.22
CA GLN A 23 29.50 -1.32 27.98
C GLN A 23 28.12 -1.74 27.45
N TYR A 24 28.05 -2.89 26.77
CA TYR A 24 26.83 -3.41 26.13
C TYR A 24 26.39 -4.78 26.67
N GLU A 25 26.94 -5.23 27.79
CA GLU A 25 26.62 -6.55 28.39
C GLU A 25 25.13 -6.72 28.72
N TRP A 26 24.44 -5.61 29.04
CA TRP A 26 22.99 -5.61 29.32
C TRP A 26 22.13 -6.03 28.12
N GLN A 27 22.69 -6.01 26.91
CA GLN A 27 22.02 -6.39 25.67
C GLN A 27 22.08 -7.90 25.45
N ILE A 28 21.14 -8.62 26.07
CA ILE A 28 21.02 -10.07 25.92
C ILE A 28 20.59 -10.40 24.48
N ARG A 29 21.14 -11.49 23.94
CA ARG A 29 20.74 -12.05 22.64
C ARG A 29 19.28 -12.46 22.65
N ASP A 30 18.53 -12.00 21.67
CA ASP A 30 17.09 -12.26 21.54
C ASP A 30 16.73 -12.85 20.15
N ALA A 31 15.43 -12.99 19.88
CA ALA A 31 14.94 -13.52 18.61
C ALA A 31 15.34 -12.66 17.39
N PHE A 32 15.55 -11.35 17.55
CA PHE A 32 16.03 -10.52 16.46
C PHE A 32 17.47 -10.86 16.10
N ASP A 33 18.35 -11.07 17.08
CA ASP A 33 19.75 -11.47 16.81
C ASP A 33 19.83 -12.84 16.14
N GLU A 34 18.94 -13.76 16.51
CA GLU A 34 18.86 -15.08 15.86
C GLU A 34 18.56 -14.94 14.36
N ILE A 35 17.53 -14.17 14.00
CA ILE A 35 17.13 -13.97 12.60
C ILE A 35 18.18 -13.15 11.86
N ARG A 36 18.72 -12.08 12.47
CA ARG A 36 19.76 -11.26 11.86
C ARG A 36 21.02 -12.08 11.58
N GLY A 37 21.42 -12.95 12.50
CA GLY A 37 22.54 -13.87 12.31
C GLY A 37 22.31 -14.85 11.16
N LYS A 38 21.08 -15.34 10.95
CA LYS A 38 20.74 -16.18 9.78
C LYS A 38 20.80 -15.39 8.47
N VAL A 39 20.27 -14.17 8.48
CA VAL A 39 20.28 -13.26 7.32
C VAL A 39 21.71 -12.94 6.88
N ASP A 40 22.58 -12.58 7.84
CA ASP A 40 23.98 -12.19 7.56
C ASP A 40 24.88 -13.39 7.19
N LYS A 41 24.48 -14.62 7.53
CA LYS A 41 25.22 -15.85 7.18
C LYS A 41 25.13 -16.15 5.68
N VAL A 42 24.06 -15.75 4.99
CA VAL A 42 23.82 -16.06 3.57
C VAL A 42 24.21 -14.85 2.70
N SER A 43 25.05 -15.09 1.71
CA SER A 43 25.51 -14.10 0.73
C SER A 43 25.40 -14.66 -0.69
N ALA A 44 25.47 -13.79 -1.69
CA ALA A 44 25.41 -14.19 -3.11
C ALA A 44 26.42 -15.30 -3.47
N ASP A 45 27.61 -15.27 -2.87
CA ASP A 45 28.71 -16.19 -3.19
C ASP A 45 28.53 -17.56 -2.52
N ASN A 46 27.95 -17.60 -1.32
CA ASN A 46 27.84 -18.84 -0.55
C ASN A 46 26.50 -19.56 -0.74
N CYS A 47 25.49 -18.88 -1.28
CA CYS A 47 24.12 -19.37 -1.23
C CYS A 47 23.87 -20.63 -2.07
N PHE A 48 24.76 -20.98 -3.00
CA PHE A 48 24.71 -22.25 -3.75
C PHE A 48 25.30 -23.44 -2.98
N ILE A 49 26.05 -23.19 -1.91
CA ILE A 49 26.71 -24.22 -1.09
C ILE A 49 25.94 -24.42 0.22
N THR A 50 25.21 -23.41 0.68
CA THR A 50 24.37 -23.49 1.89
C THR A 50 23.26 -24.54 1.75
N HIS A 51 22.89 -25.11 2.90
CA HIS A 51 21.76 -26.02 3.03
C HIS A 51 20.44 -25.32 2.68
N LEU A 52 19.46 -26.07 2.16
CA LEU A 52 18.17 -25.52 1.72
C LEU A 52 17.46 -24.79 2.87
N ASP A 53 17.38 -25.41 4.06
CA ASP A 53 16.67 -24.82 5.21
C ASP A 53 17.30 -23.51 5.70
N ASP A 54 18.61 -23.32 5.50
CA ASP A 54 19.31 -22.07 5.86
C ASP A 54 18.97 -20.92 4.89
N LEU A 55 18.35 -21.21 3.73
CA LEU A 55 17.87 -20.21 2.77
C LEU A 55 16.46 -19.72 3.08
N TYR A 56 15.81 -20.26 4.12
CA TYR A 56 14.48 -19.86 4.55
C TYR A 56 14.51 -19.29 5.97
N LEU A 57 13.69 -18.26 6.20
CA LEU A 57 13.39 -17.78 7.54
C LEU A 57 12.10 -18.41 8.04
N PRO A 58 11.92 -18.49 9.38
CA PRO A 58 10.64 -18.87 9.99
C PRO A 58 9.47 -17.99 9.50
N GLU A 59 8.28 -18.58 9.36
CA GLU A 59 7.08 -17.86 8.87
C GLU A 59 6.64 -16.73 9.83
N ASP A 60 6.84 -16.94 11.13
CA ASP A 60 6.53 -16.00 12.21
C ASP A 60 7.48 -14.78 12.27
N SER A 61 8.51 -14.74 11.43
CA SER A 61 9.35 -13.54 11.25
C SER A 61 8.60 -12.39 10.57
N VAL A 62 7.60 -12.70 9.75
CA VAL A 62 6.70 -11.67 9.19
C VAL A 62 5.43 -11.64 10.04
N SER A 63 5.26 -10.60 10.85
CA SER A 63 4.07 -10.44 11.68
C SER A 63 2.97 -9.66 10.95
N HIS A 64 1.71 -9.86 11.33
CA HIS A 64 0.55 -9.13 10.81
C HIS A 64 0.44 -9.17 9.29
N HIS A 65 0.32 -10.39 8.73
CA HIS A 65 -0.06 -10.53 7.33
C HIS A 65 -1.41 -9.82 7.09
N PRO A 66 -1.54 -8.99 6.04
CA PRO A 66 -2.82 -8.35 5.74
C PRO A 66 -3.93 -9.40 5.54
N ASP A 67 -4.96 -9.35 6.37
CA ASP A 67 -6.16 -10.18 6.17
C ASP A 67 -7.23 -9.38 5.43
N VAL A 68 -7.58 -9.86 4.24
CA VAL A 68 -8.56 -9.23 3.34
C VAL A 68 -9.95 -9.14 3.96
N LYS A 69 -10.27 -10.05 4.90
CA LYS A 69 -11.56 -10.08 5.61
C LYS A 69 -11.69 -8.89 6.55
N GLU A 70 -10.58 -8.38 7.07
CA GLU A 70 -10.56 -7.30 8.05
C GLU A 70 -10.35 -5.92 7.44
N ILE A 71 -9.86 -5.79 6.20
CA ILE A 71 -9.49 -4.49 5.59
C ILE A 71 -10.61 -3.44 5.63
N ASN A 72 -11.87 -3.87 5.52
CA ASN A 72 -13.02 -2.96 5.52
C ASN A 72 -13.57 -2.70 6.92
N ILE A 73 -13.09 -3.41 7.95
CA ILE A 73 -13.57 -3.36 9.33
C ILE A 73 -12.53 -2.69 10.22
N ASN A 74 -11.31 -3.22 10.19
CA ASN A 74 -10.17 -2.75 10.96
C ASN A 74 -9.26 -1.88 10.08
N PRO A 75 -8.67 -0.83 10.65
CA PRO A 75 -7.74 -0.02 9.89
C PRO A 75 -6.45 -0.77 9.61
N VAL A 76 -5.95 -0.59 8.39
CA VAL A 76 -4.66 -1.16 7.98
C VAL A 76 -3.55 -0.29 8.55
N PHE A 77 -2.70 -0.87 9.39
CA PHE A 77 -1.56 -0.15 9.94
C PHE A 77 -0.64 0.38 8.83
N PRO A 78 -0.06 1.59 8.98
CA PRO A 78 0.84 2.18 7.99
C PRO A 78 2.00 1.28 7.59
N ASN A 79 2.56 0.52 8.53
CA ASN A 79 3.63 -0.46 8.32
C ASN A 79 3.22 -1.70 7.47
N ARG A 80 1.94 -1.87 7.19
CA ARG A 80 1.40 -2.99 6.41
C ARG A 80 0.82 -2.55 5.06
N THR A 81 0.80 -1.26 4.78
CA THR A 81 0.34 -0.72 3.49
C THR A 81 1.11 -1.28 2.30
N ALA A 82 2.43 -1.45 2.41
CA ALA A 82 3.26 -2.00 1.33
C ALA A 82 2.96 -3.49 1.08
N MET A 83 2.80 -4.29 2.14
CA MET A 83 2.40 -5.70 2.01
C MET A 83 0.98 -5.84 1.47
N LEU A 84 0.06 -4.96 1.90
CA LEU A 84 -1.28 -4.94 1.35
C LEU A 84 -1.28 -4.61 -0.15
N HIS A 85 -0.43 -3.68 -0.59
CA HIS A 85 -0.30 -3.40 -2.01
C HIS A 85 0.28 -4.60 -2.78
N LEU A 86 1.25 -5.32 -2.21
CA LEU A 86 1.78 -6.55 -2.80
C LEU A 86 0.67 -7.62 -2.99
N HIS A 87 -0.17 -7.78 -1.96
CA HIS A 87 -1.36 -8.62 -2.00
C HIS A 87 -2.32 -8.20 -3.13
N ASN A 88 -2.70 -6.92 -3.18
CA ASN A 88 -3.63 -6.39 -4.18
C ASN A 88 -3.07 -6.53 -5.61
N MET A 89 -1.76 -6.37 -5.79
CA MET A 89 -1.08 -6.57 -7.07
C MET A 89 -1.10 -8.04 -7.51
N ALA A 90 -0.81 -8.99 -6.61
CA ALA A 90 -0.89 -10.42 -6.92
C ALA A 90 -2.31 -10.83 -7.33
N MET A 91 -3.31 -10.36 -6.57
CA MET A 91 -4.73 -10.60 -6.83
C MET A 91 -5.19 -9.97 -8.15
N ASN A 92 -4.84 -8.71 -8.40
CA ASN A 92 -5.12 -7.99 -9.64
C ASN A 92 -4.60 -8.77 -10.88
N ARG A 93 -3.34 -9.23 -10.84
CA ARG A 93 -2.77 -10.01 -11.94
C ARG A 93 -3.42 -11.38 -12.10
N ALA A 94 -3.71 -12.07 -11.00
CA ALA A 94 -4.41 -13.36 -11.05
C ALA A 94 -5.80 -13.23 -11.70
N PHE A 95 -6.54 -12.16 -11.39
CA PHE A 95 -7.80 -11.86 -12.06
C PHE A 95 -7.65 -11.57 -13.54
N PHE A 96 -6.70 -10.70 -13.90
CA PHE A 96 -6.46 -10.37 -15.29
C PHE A 96 -6.17 -11.63 -16.12
N TRP A 97 -5.22 -12.46 -15.67
CA TRP A 97 -4.86 -13.68 -16.37
C TRP A 97 -6.00 -14.68 -16.41
N SER A 98 -6.77 -14.84 -15.33
CA SER A 98 -7.92 -15.74 -15.34
C SER A 98 -9.01 -15.27 -16.31
N TYR A 99 -9.25 -13.96 -16.40
CA TYR A 99 -10.21 -13.36 -17.33
C TYR A 99 -9.77 -13.53 -18.79
N ILE A 100 -8.55 -13.11 -19.15
CA ILE A 100 -8.10 -13.08 -20.54
C ILE A 100 -7.91 -14.47 -21.14
N LEU A 101 -7.49 -15.45 -20.33
CA LEU A 101 -7.33 -16.83 -20.76
C LEU A 101 -8.69 -17.50 -21.09
N GLN A 102 -9.77 -17.03 -20.45
CA GLN A 102 -11.14 -17.52 -20.67
C GLN A 102 -11.96 -16.63 -21.62
N SER A 103 -11.51 -15.42 -21.96
CA SER A 103 -12.27 -14.48 -22.80
C SER A 103 -12.55 -15.03 -24.21
N ARG A 104 -11.75 -16.00 -24.69
CA ARG A 104 -11.98 -16.69 -25.95
C ARG A 104 -13.36 -17.36 -26.05
N PHE A 105 -13.97 -17.74 -24.92
CA PHE A 105 -15.29 -18.37 -24.91
C PHE A 105 -16.43 -17.39 -25.20
N ILE A 106 -16.14 -16.09 -25.16
CA ILE A 106 -17.05 -14.98 -25.48
C ILE A 106 -17.12 -14.76 -27.00
N ARG A 107 -15.98 -14.90 -27.68
CA ARG A 107 -15.85 -14.63 -29.12
C ARG A 107 -16.00 -15.93 -29.93
N PRO A 108 -16.58 -15.90 -31.14
CA PRO A 108 -16.54 -17.05 -32.03
C PRO A 108 -15.07 -17.41 -32.34
N ALA A 109 -14.78 -18.72 -32.36
CA ALA A 109 -13.47 -19.26 -32.72
C ALA A 109 -13.18 -19.00 -34.20
N ILE A 110 -12.77 -17.78 -34.53
CA ILE A 110 -12.15 -17.45 -35.82
C ILE A 110 -10.69 -17.93 -35.75
N ASN A 111 -10.05 -18.16 -36.89
CA ASN A 111 -8.68 -18.71 -37.07
C ASN A 111 -7.53 -18.00 -36.31
N ASP A 112 -7.83 -17.04 -35.44
CA ASP A 112 -6.89 -16.19 -34.75
C ASP A 112 -7.01 -16.35 -33.24
N THR A 113 -5.90 -16.66 -32.56
CA THR A 113 -5.88 -16.77 -31.10
C THR A 113 -5.99 -15.39 -30.47
N TYR A 114 -7.00 -15.22 -29.62
CA TYR A 114 -7.17 -14.05 -28.75
C TYR A 114 -6.18 -14.03 -27.57
N ASP A 115 -5.31 -15.04 -27.48
CA ASP A 115 -4.35 -15.20 -26.40
C ASP A 115 -3.24 -14.14 -26.46
N PRO A 116 -2.87 -13.56 -25.29
CA PRO A 116 -1.71 -12.67 -25.18
C PRO A 116 -0.45 -13.34 -25.70
N GLY A 117 0.33 -12.59 -26.47
CA GLY A 117 1.63 -13.03 -26.92
C GLY A 117 2.68 -12.95 -25.80
N MET A 118 3.86 -13.50 -26.07
CA MET A 118 4.95 -13.62 -25.11
C MET A 118 5.48 -12.25 -24.65
N MET A 119 5.51 -11.25 -25.53
CA MET A 119 5.95 -9.89 -25.16
C MET A 119 4.99 -9.25 -24.17
N TYR A 120 3.68 -9.50 -24.31
CA TYR A 120 2.68 -9.07 -23.34
C TYR A 120 3.04 -9.53 -21.92
N TYR A 121 3.34 -10.83 -21.74
CA TYR A 121 3.68 -11.36 -20.41
C TYR A 121 4.92 -10.68 -19.81
N PHE A 122 5.99 -10.54 -20.59
CA PHE A 122 7.23 -9.91 -20.13
C PHE A 122 7.02 -8.44 -19.73
N LEU A 123 6.36 -7.65 -20.58
CA LEU A 123 6.12 -6.24 -20.31
C LEU A 123 5.11 -6.03 -19.19
N SER A 124 4.18 -6.97 -19.00
CA SER A 124 3.24 -6.97 -17.86
C SER A 124 3.98 -7.16 -16.53
N SER A 125 4.89 -8.13 -16.44
CA SER A 125 5.74 -8.32 -15.24
C SER A 125 6.68 -7.13 -14.99
N VAL A 126 7.22 -6.50 -16.04
CA VAL A 126 8.00 -5.27 -15.93
C VAL A 126 7.17 -4.13 -15.35
N ALA A 127 5.93 -3.97 -15.82
CA ALA A 127 5.05 -2.90 -15.37
C ALA A 127 4.78 -2.99 -13.85
N ASP A 128 4.63 -4.21 -13.32
CA ASP A 128 4.43 -4.45 -11.89
C ASP A 128 5.62 -3.95 -11.04
N VAL A 129 6.85 -4.19 -11.50
CA VAL A 129 8.08 -3.78 -10.79
C VAL A 129 8.39 -2.30 -11.01
N SER A 130 8.07 -1.75 -12.18
CA SER A 130 8.33 -0.34 -12.51
C SER A 130 7.40 0.64 -11.79
N ALA A 131 6.15 0.26 -11.55
CA ALA A 131 5.14 1.14 -10.98
C ALA A 131 5.29 1.31 -9.46
N ASN A 132 5.96 0.37 -8.80
CA ASN A 132 6.16 0.42 -7.37
C ASN A 132 7.63 0.12 -6.99
N PRO A 133 8.34 1.07 -6.37
CA PRO A 133 9.72 0.85 -5.91
C PRO A 133 9.84 -0.22 -4.82
N TYR A 134 8.76 -0.57 -4.11
CA TYR A 134 8.76 -1.60 -3.06
C TYR A 134 8.69 -3.03 -3.59
N ILE A 135 8.17 -3.24 -4.80
CA ILE A 135 8.16 -4.55 -5.46
C ILE A 135 9.51 -4.75 -6.13
N ASN A 136 10.20 -5.85 -5.82
CA ASN A 136 11.51 -6.16 -6.38
C ASN A 136 11.42 -7.12 -7.57
N ALA A 137 10.40 -7.99 -7.58
CA ALA A 137 10.16 -8.92 -8.67
C ALA A 137 8.67 -9.26 -8.83
N SER A 138 8.30 -9.54 -10.08
CA SER A 138 6.99 -10.04 -10.48
C SER A 138 7.18 -11.19 -11.45
N SER A 139 6.37 -12.22 -11.31
CA SER A 139 6.40 -13.40 -12.18
C SER A 139 5.05 -14.08 -12.27
N ILE A 140 4.85 -14.78 -13.38
CA ILE A 140 3.79 -15.76 -13.55
C ILE A 140 4.43 -17.09 -13.94
N TYR A 141 4.12 -18.13 -13.18
CA TYR A 141 4.66 -19.47 -13.39
C TYR A 141 3.56 -20.40 -13.84
N PHE A 142 3.69 -20.95 -15.04
CA PHE A 142 2.75 -21.95 -15.54
C PHE A 142 3.16 -23.35 -15.09
N SER A 143 2.16 -24.16 -14.79
CA SER A 143 2.31 -25.60 -14.61
C SER A 143 2.78 -26.25 -15.92
N PRO A 144 3.54 -27.37 -15.85
CA PRO A 144 3.99 -28.15 -16.99
C PRO A 144 2.93 -28.37 -18.07
N ASN A 145 3.23 -28.07 -19.32
CA ASN A 145 2.32 -28.30 -20.46
C ASN A 145 0.95 -27.61 -20.35
N MET A 146 0.82 -26.51 -19.62
CA MET A 146 -0.47 -25.80 -19.45
C MET A 146 -0.50 -24.38 -20.04
N SER A 147 0.57 -23.90 -20.67
CA SER A 147 0.63 -22.56 -21.28
C SER A 147 0.43 -22.63 -22.79
N TYR A 148 -0.53 -21.84 -23.29
CA TYR A 148 -0.75 -21.62 -24.72
C TYR A 148 -0.12 -20.29 -25.12
N THR A 149 0.33 -20.20 -26.37
CA THR A 149 0.90 -18.95 -26.90
C THR A 149 0.57 -18.75 -28.36
N SER A 150 0.39 -17.50 -28.75
CA SER A 150 0.26 -17.07 -30.15
C SER A 150 1.60 -16.69 -30.78
N SER A 151 2.71 -16.74 -30.03
CA SER A 151 4.02 -16.23 -30.47
C SER A 151 4.83 -17.16 -31.38
N TYR A 152 4.30 -18.33 -31.75
CA TYR A 152 4.92 -19.26 -32.70
C TYR A 152 3.93 -19.70 -33.79
N ARG A 153 4.39 -19.76 -35.04
CA ARG A 153 3.58 -20.19 -36.18
C ARG A 153 3.13 -21.64 -36.00
N GLY A 154 1.83 -21.91 -36.17
CA GLY A 154 1.26 -23.26 -36.04
C GLY A 154 1.10 -23.76 -34.60
N PHE A 155 1.32 -22.91 -33.60
CA PHE A 155 1.23 -23.24 -32.17
C PHE A 155 -0.18 -22.97 -31.60
N PHE A 156 -1.23 -23.44 -32.29
CA PHE A 156 -2.63 -23.17 -31.87
C PHE A 156 -3.16 -24.17 -30.84
N ASN A 157 -2.72 -25.43 -30.91
CA ASN A 157 -3.17 -26.52 -30.04
C ASN A 157 -1.98 -27.25 -29.39
N LYS A 158 -0.89 -26.50 -29.16
CA LYS A 158 0.30 -26.98 -28.47
C LYS A 158 0.47 -26.17 -27.21
N THR A 159 1.01 -26.81 -26.18
CA THR A 159 1.37 -26.15 -24.94
C THR A 159 2.88 -26.11 -24.79
N MET A 160 3.40 -25.08 -24.13
CA MET A 160 4.84 -25.02 -23.85
C MET A 160 5.18 -26.00 -22.71
N PRO A 161 6.32 -26.71 -22.79
CA PRO A 161 6.76 -27.61 -21.72
C PRO A 161 6.85 -26.91 -20.36
N ARG A 162 7.44 -25.71 -20.36
CA ARG A 162 7.57 -24.78 -19.23
C ARG A 162 7.46 -23.35 -19.76
N PHE A 163 6.90 -22.45 -18.97
CA PHE A 163 6.84 -21.02 -19.28
C PHE A 163 6.71 -20.24 -17.98
N ALA A 164 7.67 -19.35 -17.74
CA ALA A 164 7.71 -18.58 -16.51
C ALA A 164 8.40 -17.23 -16.73
N PRO A 165 7.71 -16.25 -17.32
CA PRO A 165 8.24 -14.90 -17.43
C PRO A 165 8.37 -14.28 -16.03
N ARG A 166 9.60 -13.87 -15.70
CA ARG A 166 9.95 -13.17 -14.46
C ARG A 166 10.67 -11.88 -14.79
N ALA A 167 10.22 -10.79 -14.18
CA ALA A 167 10.90 -9.50 -14.17
C ALA A 167 11.41 -9.21 -12.76
N PHE A 168 12.65 -8.75 -12.65
CA PHE A 168 13.24 -8.36 -11.38
C PHE A 168 14.16 -7.17 -11.53
N ARG A 169 14.27 -6.38 -10.46
CA ARG A 169 15.10 -5.17 -10.45
C ARG A 169 16.58 -5.53 -10.38
N ALA A 170 17.34 -5.02 -11.34
CA ALA A 170 18.78 -5.09 -11.36
C ALA A 170 19.33 -3.75 -10.86
N ASP A 171 20.03 -3.76 -9.74
CA ASP A 171 20.65 -2.55 -9.19
C ASP A 171 22.18 -2.70 -9.23
N ASP A 172 22.72 -2.80 -10.44
CA ASP A 172 24.15 -2.89 -10.65
C ASP A 172 24.71 -1.50 -10.99
N PHE A 173 25.35 -0.88 -10.01
CA PHE A 173 26.05 0.40 -10.15
C PHE A 173 27.18 0.35 -11.20
N ASN A 174 27.66 -0.85 -11.56
CA ASN A 174 28.68 -1.04 -12.59
C ASN A 174 28.11 -1.23 -14.00
N ASP A 175 26.78 -1.18 -14.16
CA ASP A 175 26.14 -1.28 -15.47
C ASP A 175 26.55 -0.10 -16.37
N PRO A 176 27.07 -0.33 -17.60
CA PRO A 176 27.43 0.74 -18.51
C PRO A 176 26.27 1.69 -18.86
N VAL A 177 25.03 1.28 -18.62
CA VAL A 177 23.85 2.13 -18.75
C VAL A 177 23.87 3.31 -17.75
N HIS A 178 24.43 3.11 -16.56
CA HIS A 178 24.49 4.12 -15.49
C HIS A 178 25.85 4.82 -15.48
N LEU A 179 26.00 5.85 -16.33
CA LEU A 179 27.23 6.64 -16.42
C LEU A 179 27.67 7.24 -15.07
N GLN A 180 26.70 7.59 -14.21
CA GLN A 180 26.94 8.18 -12.89
C GLN A 180 27.28 7.15 -11.81
N LYS A 181 27.15 5.84 -12.09
CA LYS A 181 27.33 4.75 -11.12
C LYS A 181 26.49 4.92 -9.84
N ILE A 182 25.25 5.39 -10.00
CA ILE A 182 24.26 5.56 -8.92
C ILE A 182 23.11 4.58 -9.18
N SER A 183 22.57 4.00 -8.10
CA SER A 183 21.36 3.19 -8.15
C SER A 183 20.19 4.06 -8.54
N THR A 184 19.65 3.81 -9.73
CA THR A 184 18.44 4.47 -10.21
C THR A 184 17.19 3.64 -9.97
N MET A 185 17.33 2.38 -9.52
CA MET A 185 16.23 1.40 -9.34
C MET A 185 15.38 1.15 -10.60
N ASN A 186 15.81 1.64 -11.77
CA ASN A 186 15.04 1.70 -13.02
C ASN A 186 15.54 0.72 -14.08
N THR A 187 16.44 -0.20 -13.71
CA THR A 187 16.93 -1.25 -14.61
C THR A 187 16.31 -2.58 -14.22
N PHE A 188 15.75 -3.28 -15.21
CA PHE A 188 15.05 -4.53 -15.00
C PHE A 188 15.66 -5.63 -15.86
N HIS A 189 15.94 -6.77 -15.23
CA HIS A 189 16.18 -8.02 -15.92
C HIS A 189 14.86 -8.73 -16.12
N VAL A 190 14.63 -9.21 -17.34
CA VAL A 190 13.43 -9.95 -17.69
C VAL A 190 13.87 -11.22 -18.38
N GLU A 191 13.46 -12.35 -17.86
CA GLU A 191 13.81 -13.64 -18.42
C GLU A 191 12.69 -14.66 -18.25
N ASP A 192 12.69 -15.64 -19.15
CA ASP A 192 11.81 -16.78 -19.06
C ASP A 192 12.51 -17.90 -18.28
N LEU A 193 12.11 -18.08 -17.03
CA LEU A 193 12.64 -19.16 -16.17
C LEU A 193 12.19 -20.55 -16.63
N GLY A 194 11.26 -20.64 -17.57
CA GLY A 194 10.91 -21.89 -18.23
C GLY A 194 11.88 -22.31 -19.33
N ALA A 195 12.83 -21.44 -19.71
CA ALA A 195 13.80 -21.74 -20.75
C ALA A 195 15.17 -22.12 -20.17
N PHE A 196 15.43 -23.42 -20.06
CA PHE A 196 16.67 -23.98 -19.55
C PHE A 196 16.90 -25.38 -20.14
N ASP A 197 18.12 -25.88 -19.98
CA ASP A 197 18.47 -27.23 -20.40
C ASP A 197 17.64 -28.26 -19.61
N PRO A 198 16.84 -29.14 -20.27
CA PRO A 198 16.01 -30.13 -19.60
C PRO A 198 16.74 -31.05 -18.62
N GLU A 199 18.06 -31.24 -18.78
CA GLU A 199 18.88 -32.03 -17.85
C GLU A 199 19.14 -31.29 -16.52
N SER A 200 18.94 -29.96 -16.47
CA SER A 200 19.24 -29.12 -15.31
C SER A 200 18.06 -29.05 -14.33
N LEU A 201 17.96 -30.07 -13.47
CA LEU A 201 16.90 -30.16 -12.43
C LEU A 201 16.90 -28.98 -11.44
N SER A 202 18.04 -28.32 -11.22
CA SER A 202 18.16 -27.17 -10.30
C SER A 202 17.54 -25.89 -10.85
N LYS A 203 17.32 -25.81 -12.17
CA LYS A 203 16.65 -24.68 -12.84
C LYS A 203 15.16 -24.91 -13.07
N ASP A 204 14.69 -26.15 -12.98
CA ASP A 204 13.27 -26.48 -13.13
C ASP A 204 12.48 -26.04 -11.90
N TYR A 205 11.75 -24.93 -12.01
CA TYR A 205 10.94 -24.38 -10.92
C TYR A 205 9.81 -25.31 -10.42
N THR A 206 9.50 -26.37 -11.15
CA THR A 206 8.51 -27.39 -10.75
C THR A 206 9.12 -28.53 -9.94
N SER A 207 10.46 -28.64 -9.97
CA SER A 207 11.23 -29.69 -9.31
C SER A 207 11.45 -29.41 -7.83
N GLU A 208 11.65 -30.47 -7.06
CA GLU A 208 12.04 -30.36 -5.65
C GLU A 208 13.45 -29.83 -5.47
N PHE A 209 14.31 -30.00 -6.48
CA PHE A 209 15.69 -29.52 -6.49
C PHE A 209 15.81 -28.01 -6.71
N TYR A 210 14.70 -27.33 -7.05
CA TYR A 210 14.67 -25.88 -7.19
C TYR A 210 14.61 -25.22 -5.81
N ARG A 211 15.64 -24.42 -5.49
CA ARG A 211 15.89 -23.94 -4.12
C ARG A 211 14.73 -23.12 -3.52
N ILE A 212 13.99 -22.39 -4.34
CA ILE A 212 12.93 -21.46 -3.88
C ILE A 212 11.51 -21.96 -4.21
N ASN A 213 11.28 -23.27 -4.31
CA ASN A 213 10.03 -23.82 -4.85
C ASN A 213 8.78 -23.74 -3.95
N GLU A 214 8.86 -23.20 -2.73
CA GLU A 214 7.71 -23.17 -1.80
C GLU A 214 6.50 -22.43 -2.38
N TRP A 215 6.70 -21.32 -3.11
CA TRP A 215 5.61 -20.58 -3.74
C TRP A 215 4.86 -21.44 -4.77
N TYR A 216 5.53 -22.34 -5.49
CA TYR A 216 4.91 -23.20 -6.50
C TYR A 216 3.93 -24.16 -5.83
N LYS A 217 4.38 -24.82 -4.75
CA LYS A 217 3.62 -25.83 -4.01
C LYS A 217 2.39 -25.27 -3.26
N LYS A 218 2.25 -23.94 -3.12
CA LYS A 218 1.08 -23.33 -2.47
C LYS A 218 -0.22 -23.55 -3.26
N TRP A 219 -0.14 -23.57 -4.59
CA TRP A 219 -1.31 -23.70 -5.47
C TRP A 219 -1.12 -24.71 -6.60
N LEU A 220 0.12 -25.02 -6.99
CA LEU A 220 0.45 -25.88 -8.12
C LEU A 220 1.23 -27.13 -7.68
N PRO A 221 1.04 -28.29 -8.34
CA PRO A 221 -0.04 -28.55 -9.30
C PRO A 221 -1.41 -28.54 -8.60
N ASP A 222 -2.47 -28.23 -9.35
CA ASP A 222 -3.83 -28.16 -8.83
C ASP A 222 -4.34 -29.55 -8.43
N ARG A 223 -4.12 -29.93 -7.16
CA ARG A 223 -4.57 -31.20 -6.59
C ARG A 223 -5.91 -31.01 -5.89
N VAL A 224 -6.99 -31.41 -6.54
CA VAL A 224 -8.34 -31.28 -5.98
C VAL A 224 -8.78 -32.61 -5.38
N ALA A 225 -9.18 -32.60 -4.10
CA ALA A 225 -9.64 -33.81 -3.39
C ALA A 225 -11.05 -34.28 -3.79
N LYS A 226 -11.86 -33.39 -4.38
CA LYS A 226 -13.24 -33.66 -4.83
C LYS A 226 -13.40 -33.45 -6.34
N ARG A 227 -14.20 -32.46 -6.77
CA ARG A 227 -14.43 -32.11 -8.17
C ARG A 227 -13.78 -30.78 -8.50
N HIS A 228 -13.28 -30.65 -9.72
CA HIS A 228 -12.70 -29.41 -10.23
C HIS A 228 -13.75 -28.28 -10.39
N ASP A 229 -15.03 -28.60 -10.54
CA ASP A 229 -16.12 -27.62 -10.71
C ASP A 229 -16.37 -26.68 -9.52
N THR A 230 -15.62 -26.80 -8.41
CA THR A 230 -15.79 -25.96 -7.21
C THR A 230 -14.99 -24.65 -7.24
N LYS A 231 -14.30 -24.32 -8.34
CA LYS A 231 -13.56 -23.05 -8.45
C LYS A 231 -14.51 -21.86 -8.46
N THR A 232 -14.09 -20.78 -7.83
CA THR A 232 -14.86 -19.54 -7.74
C THR A 232 -15.15 -18.92 -9.10
N THR A 233 -16.37 -18.42 -9.25
CA THR A 233 -16.80 -17.71 -10.45
C THR A 233 -17.06 -16.25 -10.16
N TYR A 234 -16.73 -15.41 -11.14
CA TYR A 234 -16.97 -13.98 -11.15
C TYR A 234 -17.82 -13.64 -12.36
N GLN A 235 -18.76 -12.72 -12.18
CA GLN A 235 -19.69 -12.31 -13.23
C GLN A 235 -19.42 -10.85 -13.60
N VAL A 236 -19.33 -10.59 -14.90
CA VAL A 236 -19.12 -9.26 -15.46
C VAL A 236 -20.21 -8.96 -16.47
N GLU A 237 -20.91 -7.85 -16.27
CA GLU A 237 -21.84 -7.29 -17.24
C GLU A 237 -21.09 -6.29 -18.12
N ILE A 238 -20.83 -6.66 -19.38
CA ILE A 238 -20.09 -5.85 -20.35
C ILE A 238 -21.08 -5.14 -21.27
N ARG A 239 -20.94 -3.83 -21.41
CA ARG A 239 -21.67 -3.02 -22.37
C ARG A 239 -20.72 -2.37 -23.37
N TYR A 240 -20.76 -2.83 -24.61
CA TYR A 240 -19.88 -2.34 -25.66
C TYR A 240 -20.35 -1.00 -26.25
N ALA A 241 -19.47 -0.33 -27.01
CA ALA A 241 -19.78 0.92 -27.72
C ALA A 241 -21.02 0.83 -28.61
N ASN A 242 -21.33 -0.35 -29.17
CA ASN A 242 -22.48 -0.56 -30.05
C ASN A 242 -23.82 -0.74 -29.29
N ASN A 243 -23.87 -0.47 -27.98
CA ASN A 243 -25.00 -0.72 -27.08
C ASN A 243 -25.37 -2.23 -26.92
N THR A 244 -24.50 -3.14 -27.33
CA THR A 244 -24.69 -4.58 -27.05
C THR A 244 -24.30 -4.87 -25.60
N ASN A 245 -25.17 -5.57 -24.89
CA ASN A 245 -24.92 -6.03 -23.54
C ASN A 245 -24.57 -7.51 -23.57
N GLU A 246 -23.55 -7.89 -22.83
CA GLU A 246 -23.08 -9.26 -22.71
C GLU A 246 -22.74 -9.57 -21.25
N THR A 247 -23.14 -10.74 -20.77
CA THR A 247 -22.80 -11.21 -19.43
C THR A 247 -21.76 -12.31 -19.56
N PHE A 248 -20.58 -12.09 -19.00
CA PHE A 248 -19.51 -13.09 -18.99
C PHE A 248 -19.26 -13.60 -17.58
N THR A 249 -19.25 -14.91 -17.43
CA THR A 249 -18.90 -15.60 -16.18
C THR A 249 -17.60 -16.36 -16.40
N PHE A 250 -16.61 -16.10 -15.56
CA PHE A 250 -15.30 -16.74 -15.63
C PHE A 250 -14.85 -17.25 -14.28
N HIS A 251 -14.00 -18.27 -14.27
CA HIS A 251 -13.37 -18.79 -13.06
C HIS A 251 -12.18 -17.91 -12.68
N GLY A 252 -12.00 -17.61 -11.40
CA GLY A 252 -10.91 -16.76 -10.92
C GLY A 252 -10.17 -17.35 -9.72
N PRO A 253 -9.29 -16.57 -9.06
CA PRO A 253 -8.74 -16.92 -7.76
C PRO A 253 -9.84 -17.02 -6.68
N PRO A 254 -9.59 -17.71 -5.56
CA PRO A 254 -10.52 -17.81 -4.44
C PRO A 254 -11.08 -16.46 -4.00
N GLY A 255 -12.30 -16.45 -3.47
CA GLY A 255 -12.92 -15.23 -2.96
C GLY A 255 -12.29 -14.76 -1.64
N ASN A 256 -12.46 -13.48 -1.31
CA ASN A 256 -11.98 -12.92 -0.03
C ASN A 256 -12.59 -13.62 1.20
N ASP A 257 -13.79 -14.18 1.05
CA ASP A 257 -14.53 -14.89 2.08
C ASP A 257 -14.05 -16.33 2.30
N GLU A 258 -13.32 -16.90 1.34
CA GLU A 258 -12.91 -18.31 1.34
C GLU A 258 -11.64 -18.57 2.18
N ASN A 259 -11.39 -19.84 2.51
CA ASN A 259 -10.20 -20.30 3.24
C ASN A 259 -9.64 -21.55 2.54
N PRO A 260 -8.38 -21.54 2.04
CA PRO A 260 -7.46 -20.40 2.00
C PRO A 260 -7.97 -19.24 1.14
N GLY A 261 -7.59 -18.01 1.49
CA GLY A 261 -7.97 -16.80 0.76
C GLY A 261 -7.34 -16.69 -0.64
N PRO A 262 -7.56 -15.57 -1.36
CA PRO A 262 -7.07 -15.37 -2.74
C PRO A 262 -5.54 -15.38 -2.88
N VAL A 263 -4.84 -15.03 -1.81
CA VAL A 263 -3.38 -14.86 -1.78
C VAL A 263 -2.82 -15.59 -0.57
N ASN A 264 -1.82 -16.42 -0.81
CA ASN A 264 -1.05 -17.07 0.24
C ASN A 264 0.36 -16.48 0.31
N TRP A 265 0.83 -16.27 1.53
CA TRP A 265 2.19 -15.80 1.80
C TRP A 265 3.18 -16.97 1.85
N THR A 266 4.40 -16.72 1.40
CA THR A 266 5.53 -17.65 1.59
C THR A 266 6.31 -17.30 2.84
N ARG A 267 7.06 -18.28 3.36
CA ARG A 267 8.16 -17.99 4.27
C ARG A 267 9.17 -17.07 3.57
N PRO A 268 9.84 -16.15 4.28
CA PRO A 268 10.90 -15.37 3.67
C PRO A 268 12.03 -16.28 3.21
N TYR A 269 12.58 -16.02 2.03
CA TYR A 269 13.62 -16.85 1.45
C TYR A 269 14.67 -16.03 0.70
N PHE A 270 15.85 -16.58 0.50
CA PHE A 270 16.93 -15.93 -0.25
C PHE A 270 16.95 -16.34 -1.73
N ASP A 271 16.84 -15.39 -2.66
CA ASP A 271 16.86 -15.67 -4.11
C ASP A 271 18.27 -15.71 -4.69
N CYS A 272 18.83 -16.92 -4.75
CA CYS A 272 20.17 -17.21 -5.24
C CYS A 272 20.38 -16.95 -6.74
N GLY A 273 21.44 -16.21 -7.08
CA GLY A 273 21.94 -16.05 -8.45
C GLY A 273 21.12 -15.08 -9.31
N ARG A 274 20.16 -14.37 -8.72
CA ARG A 274 19.31 -13.39 -9.39
C ARG A 274 19.29 -12.08 -8.60
N LEU A 275 18.33 -11.91 -7.69
CA LEU A 275 18.25 -10.73 -6.84
C LEU A 275 19.30 -10.74 -5.72
N ASN A 276 19.74 -11.91 -5.26
CA ASN A 276 20.68 -12.08 -4.14
C ASN A 276 20.24 -11.33 -2.87
N LYS A 277 18.95 -11.39 -2.58
CA LYS A 277 18.30 -10.72 -1.44
C LYS A 277 17.30 -11.66 -0.76
N TRP A 278 17.00 -11.34 0.49
CA TRP A 278 15.90 -11.95 1.24
C TRP A 278 14.57 -11.35 0.80
N LEU A 279 13.62 -12.19 0.42
CA LEU A 279 12.35 -11.80 -0.17
C LEU A 279 11.20 -12.48 0.55
N VAL A 280 10.05 -11.81 0.54
CA VAL A 280 8.75 -12.38 0.93
C VAL A 280 7.82 -12.31 -0.27
N ALA A 281 7.14 -13.41 -0.57
CA ALA A 281 6.29 -13.51 -1.73
C ALA A 281 4.80 -13.65 -1.38
N ALA A 282 3.98 -12.91 -2.13
CA ALA A 282 2.53 -13.08 -2.20
C ALA A 282 2.17 -13.89 -3.45
N VAL A 283 1.44 -14.99 -3.27
CA VAL A 283 1.15 -15.96 -4.33
C VAL A 283 -0.35 -16.12 -4.54
N SER A 284 -0.82 -15.90 -5.77
CA SER A 284 -2.23 -16.05 -6.15
C SER A 284 -2.38 -16.98 -7.37
N PRO A 285 -3.36 -17.91 -7.38
CA PRO A 285 -3.54 -18.85 -8.48
C PRO A 285 -4.27 -18.21 -9.67
N VAL A 286 -3.94 -18.65 -10.87
CA VAL A 286 -4.63 -18.30 -12.12
C VAL A 286 -5.50 -19.47 -12.53
N ALA A 287 -6.79 -19.22 -12.72
CA ALA A 287 -7.74 -20.23 -13.18
C ALA A 287 -7.93 -20.15 -14.69
N ASP A 288 -7.96 -21.31 -15.34
CA ASP A 288 -8.30 -21.46 -16.75
C ASP A 288 -9.05 -22.77 -16.98
N ILE A 289 -9.74 -22.86 -18.11
CA ILE A 289 -10.40 -24.08 -18.56
C ILE A 289 -9.40 -24.93 -19.32
N TYR A 290 -9.09 -26.11 -18.79
CA TYR A 290 -8.07 -27.01 -19.35
C TYR A 290 -8.57 -28.47 -19.39
N PRO A 291 -8.24 -29.26 -20.44
CA PRO A 291 -7.56 -28.87 -21.69
C PRO A 291 -8.40 -27.91 -22.54
N ARG A 292 -7.72 -27.13 -23.40
CA ARG A 292 -8.39 -26.21 -24.34
C ARG A 292 -8.62 -26.88 -25.69
N HIS A 293 -9.47 -26.23 -26.50
CA HIS A 293 -9.69 -26.56 -27.92
C HIS A 293 -10.10 -28.01 -28.14
N THR A 294 -10.80 -28.58 -27.17
CA THR A 294 -11.37 -29.91 -27.35
C THR A 294 -12.69 -29.78 -28.10
N GLN A 295 -13.02 -30.74 -28.95
CA GLN A 295 -14.35 -30.81 -29.56
C GLN A 295 -15.43 -31.23 -28.53
N PHE A 296 -15.01 -31.59 -27.32
CA PHE A 296 -15.83 -32.21 -26.28
C PHE A 296 -15.86 -31.34 -25.02
N ARG A 297 -16.85 -30.45 -24.92
CA ARG A 297 -17.01 -29.53 -23.77
C ARG A 297 -17.08 -30.22 -22.39
N HIS A 298 -17.47 -31.49 -22.33
CA HIS A 298 -17.55 -32.24 -21.07
C HIS A 298 -16.18 -32.67 -20.51
N ILE A 299 -15.10 -32.52 -21.29
CA ILE A 299 -13.72 -32.80 -20.88
C ILE A 299 -13.01 -31.51 -20.43
N GLU A 300 -13.58 -30.35 -20.76
CA GLU A 300 -13.04 -29.05 -20.37
C GLU A 300 -13.51 -28.71 -18.95
N TYR A 301 -12.58 -28.65 -17.98
CA TYR A 301 -12.89 -28.32 -16.59
C TYR A 301 -11.98 -27.19 -16.05
N PRO A 302 -12.44 -26.42 -15.07
CA PRO A 302 -11.65 -25.33 -14.51
C PRO A 302 -10.50 -25.87 -13.64
N THR A 303 -9.29 -25.39 -13.90
CA THR A 303 -8.07 -25.78 -13.18
C THR A 303 -7.20 -24.57 -12.89
N TYR A 304 -6.40 -24.64 -11.82
CA TYR A 304 -5.32 -23.69 -11.64
C TYR A 304 -4.15 -24.06 -12.54
N THR A 305 -3.92 -23.26 -13.59
CA THR A 305 -2.90 -23.52 -14.62
C THR A 305 -1.60 -22.77 -14.37
N ALA A 306 -1.66 -21.66 -13.63
CA ALA A 306 -0.50 -20.85 -13.28
C ALA A 306 -0.63 -20.24 -11.87
N ALA A 307 0.47 -19.69 -11.38
CA ALA A 307 0.53 -18.91 -10.15
C ALA A 307 1.26 -17.60 -10.40
N VAL A 308 0.65 -16.49 -9.98
CA VAL A 308 1.31 -15.18 -9.94
C VAL A 308 2.06 -15.05 -8.63
N VAL A 309 3.32 -14.63 -8.71
CA VAL A 309 4.20 -14.43 -7.56
C VAL A 309 4.74 -13.01 -7.59
N MET A 310 4.42 -12.26 -6.54
CA MET A 310 4.91 -10.89 -6.31
C MET A 310 5.85 -10.89 -5.12
N GLU A 311 7.03 -10.30 -5.26
CA GLU A 311 8.10 -10.38 -4.27
C GLU A 311 8.52 -9.00 -3.75
N LEU A 312 8.62 -8.89 -2.43
CA LEU A 312 9.05 -7.69 -1.71
C LEU A 312 10.31 -7.99 -0.89
N ASP A 313 11.18 -7.00 -0.77
CA ASP A 313 12.41 -7.07 0.02
C ASP A 313 12.10 -7.22 1.51
N TYR A 314 12.62 -8.29 2.14
CA TYR A 314 12.40 -8.55 3.56
C TYR A 314 12.94 -7.41 4.44
N ASP A 315 14.04 -6.77 4.05
CA ASP A 315 14.64 -5.67 4.81
C ASP A 315 13.74 -4.43 4.92
N ARG A 316 12.74 -4.33 4.03
CA ARG A 316 11.79 -3.21 4.01
C ARG A 316 10.52 -3.48 4.83
N ILE A 317 10.36 -4.69 5.36
CA ILE A 317 9.19 -5.05 6.17
C ILE A 317 9.45 -4.64 7.62
N ASP A 318 8.58 -3.79 8.16
CA ASP A 318 8.65 -3.39 9.56
C ASP A 318 8.34 -4.57 10.49
N ILE A 319 9.14 -4.71 11.53
CA ILE A 319 8.91 -5.67 12.62
C ILE A 319 8.15 -5.02 13.78
N ASN A 320 7.38 -5.82 14.52
CA ASN A 320 6.73 -5.37 15.76
C ASN A 320 7.43 -6.01 16.96
N GLN A 321 8.18 -5.19 17.71
CA GLN A 321 8.97 -5.64 18.87
C GLN A 321 8.20 -5.60 20.20
N CYS A 322 7.00 -4.99 20.20
CA CYS A 322 6.21 -4.81 21.40
C CYS A 322 5.66 -6.14 21.95
N PRO A 323 5.28 -6.20 23.24
CA PRO A 323 4.65 -7.40 23.79
C PRO A 323 3.29 -7.67 23.13
N PRO A 324 2.80 -8.92 23.20
CA PRO A 324 1.48 -9.29 22.71
C PRO A 324 0.40 -8.42 23.37
N SER A 325 -0.42 -7.79 22.54
CA SER A 325 -1.47 -6.84 22.93
C SER A 325 -2.53 -6.81 21.82
N LEU A 326 -3.66 -6.12 22.03
CA LEU A 326 -4.67 -5.93 20.99
C LEU A 326 -4.04 -5.20 19.79
N GLY A 327 -4.01 -5.87 18.64
CA GLY A 327 -3.31 -5.39 17.44
C GLY A 327 -1.85 -5.85 17.31
N ASN A 328 -1.34 -6.65 18.26
CA ASN A 328 -0.10 -7.41 18.18
C ASN A 328 -0.32 -8.90 18.50
N ASP A 329 -1.20 -9.53 17.73
CA ASP A 329 -1.57 -10.93 17.93
C ASP A 329 -0.50 -11.88 17.41
N ARG A 330 -0.45 -13.09 17.99
CA ARG A 330 0.46 -14.16 17.52
C ARG A 330 -0.08 -14.74 16.21
N PRO A 331 0.79 -15.12 15.24
CA PRO A 331 2.24 -15.30 15.37
C PRO A 331 3.09 -14.04 15.12
N ASN A 332 4.01 -13.75 16.04
CA ASN A 332 5.04 -12.72 15.91
C ASN A 332 6.29 -13.15 16.69
N ARG A 333 7.36 -13.49 15.97
CA ARG A 333 8.65 -13.92 16.57
C ARG A 333 9.32 -12.83 17.37
N PHE A 334 9.14 -11.57 16.98
CA PHE A 334 9.81 -10.42 17.58
C PHE A 334 9.04 -9.84 18.76
N ALA A 335 7.89 -10.41 19.11
CA ALA A 335 7.12 -9.97 20.26
C ALA A 335 7.96 -10.03 21.55
N SER A 336 7.84 -8.99 22.38
CA SER A 336 8.59 -8.84 23.63
C SER A 336 10.12 -8.74 23.47
N THR A 337 10.62 -8.34 22.31
CA THR A 337 12.04 -7.97 22.12
C THR A 337 12.32 -6.50 22.41
N ALA A 338 11.28 -5.68 22.57
CA ALA A 338 11.41 -4.28 22.97
C ALA A 338 11.99 -4.17 24.39
N ARG A 339 12.94 -3.25 24.57
CA ARG A 339 13.67 -3.01 25.82
C ARG A 339 13.05 -1.86 26.62
N CYS A 340 11.73 -1.76 26.61
CA CYS A 340 11.00 -0.80 27.44
C CYS A 340 11.10 -1.19 28.92
N LYS A 341 11.15 -0.19 29.81
CA LYS A 341 11.13 -0.36 31.27
C LYS A 341 9.73 -0.74 31.76
N GLU A 342 9.62 -1.29 32.97
CA GLU A 342 8.32 -1.60 33.60
C GLU A 342 7.43 -0.37 33.82
N THR A 343 8.04 0.82 33.95
CA THR A 343 7.31 2.10 34.07
C THR A 343 6.81 2.63 32.72
N THR A 344 7.09 1.92 31.63
CA THR A 344 6.78 2.31 30.25
C THR A 344 6.04 1.21 29.49
N GLU A 345 5.27 1.61 28.48
CA GLU A 345 4.52 0.77 27.56
C GLU A 345 5.06 0.95 26.13
N CYS A 346 5.11 -0.13 25.37
CA CYS A 346 5.68 -0.14 24.02
C CYS A 346 4.63 0.21 22.96
N GLU A 347 4.96 1.12 22.06
CA GLU A 347 4.19 1.43 20.85
C GLU A 347 5.10 1.25 19.61
N PRO A 348 4.69 0.49 18.59
CA PRO A 348 5.51 0.28 17.39
C PRO A 348 5.59 1.56 16.54
N LEU A 349 6.74 1.77 15.91
CA LEU A 349 6.91 2.80 14.88
C LEU A 349 6.79 2.17 13.48
N HIS A 350 6.40 2.97 12.50
CA HIS A 350 6.20 2.52 11.12
C HIS A 350 7.27 3.12 10.19
N GLY A 351 7.61 2.41 9.11
CA GLY A 351 8.59 2.81 8.11
C GLY A 351 10.06 2.61 8.52
N TRP A 352 10.32 1.71 9.47
CA TRP A 352 11.66 1.45 10.04
C TRP A 352 12.41 0.31 9.32
N GLY A 353 11.70 -0.55 8.61
CA GLY A 353 12.17 -1.81 8.01
C GLY A 353 12.54 -2.86 9.04
N PHE A 354 13.31 -3.86 8.60
CA PHE A 354 13.87 -4.90 9.45
C PHE A 354 15.07 -4.35 10.25
N ARG A 355 14.78 -3.54 11.28
CA ARG A 355 15.78 -2.90 12.14
C ARG A 355 15.31 -2.88 13.59
N ARG A 356 16.26 -3.02 14.54
CA ARG A 356 15.99 -2.80 15.97
C ARG A 356 15.61 -1.36 16.25
N GLY A 357 14.80 -1.17 17.29
CA GLY A 357 14.43 0.14 17.79
C GLY A 357 13.27 0.78 17.02
N GLY A 358 12.56 0.01 16.20
CA GLY A 358 11.33 0.41 15.51
C GLY A 358 10.11 0.51 16.44
N TYR A 359 10.30 1.04 17.63
CA TYR A 359 9.28 1.24 18.66
C TYR A 359 9.60 2.47 19.49
N GLN A 360 8.64 2.96 20.26
CA GLN A 360 8.83 3.97 21.29
C GLN A 360 8.20 3.50 22.60
N CYS A 361 8.84 3.83 23.71
CA CYS A 361 8.36 3.52 25.05
C CYS A 361 7.64 4.75 25.61
N ARG A 362 6.30 4.69 25.64
CA ARG A 362 5.43 5.67 26.31
C ARG A 362 5.38 5.38 27.80
N CYS A 363 4.99 6.35 28.63
CA CYS A 363 4.75 6.03 30.03
C CYS A 363 3.51 5.14 30.17
N ALA A 364 3.60 4.11 31.01
CA ALA A 364 2.45 3.27 31.31
C ALA A 364 1.37 4.09 32.07
N PRO A 365 0.10 3.66 32.04
CA PRO A 365 -0.96 4.29 32.83
C PRO A 365 -0.58 4.44 34.30
N GLY A 366 -0.86 5.60 34.89
CA GLY A 366 -0.43 5.96 36.26
C GLY A 366 1.01 6.45 36.38
N TYR A 367 1.76 6.55 35.27
CA TYR A 367 3.09 7.16 35.20
C TYR A 367 3.10 8.36 34.25
N ARG A 368 4.11 9.20 34.40
CA ARG A 368 4.32 10.40 33.57
C ARG A 368 5.78 10.59 33.21
N LEU A 369 6.01 11.39 32.16
CA LEU A 369 7.36 11.78 31.77
C LEU A 369 8.02 12.65 32.87
N PRO A 370 9.34 12.50 33.08
CA PRO A 370 10.12 13.44 33.88
C PRO A 370 10.03 14.86 33.31
N SER A 371 10.22 15.87 34.16
CA SER A 371 10.09 17.28 33.75
C SER A 371 11.08 17.74 32.68
N LEU A 372 12.18 17.02 32.45
CA LEU A 372 13.16 17.35 31.40
C LEU A 372 12.85 16.68 30.06
N VAL A 373 12.09 15.58 30.06
CA VAL A 373 11.84 14.76 28.88
C VAL A 373 10.55 15.19 28.20
N ARG A 374 10.61 15.46 26.90
CA ARG A 374 9.47 16.01 26.12
C ARG A 374 8.66 14.97 25.37
N ARG A 375 9.26 13.84 25.03
CA ARG A 375 8.71 12.84 24.12
C ARG A 375 8.84 11.46 24.74
N PRO A 376 8.02 10.48 24.32
CA PRO A 376 8.27 9.08 24.58
C PRO A 376 9.71 8.70 24.23
N TYR A 377 10.26 7.72 24.95
CA TYR A 377 11.63 7.29 24.73
C TYR A 377 11.70 6.47 23.44
N LEU A 378 12.50 6.92 22.47
CA LEU A 378 12.65 6.22 21.20
C LEU A 378 13.46 4.94 21.38
N GLY A 379 12.97 3.83 20.82
CA GLY A 379 13.62 2.53 20.85
C GLY A 379 15.03 2.58 20.27
N GLU A 380 15.26 3.31 19.17
CA GLU A 380 16.62 3.49 18.60
C GLU A 380 17.64 4.01 19.62
N ILE A 381 17.22 4.93 20.50
CA ILE A 381 18.08 5.50 21.54
C ILE A 381 18.32 4.48 22.64
N ILE A 382 17.27 3.75 23.05
CA ILE A 382 17.35 2.71 24.08
C ILE A 382 18.29 1.58 23.61
N GLU A 383 18.13 1.12 22.37
CA GLU A 383 18.93 0.05 21.77
C GLU A 383 20.41 0.44 21.58
N ARG A 384 20.74 1.73 21.52
CA ARG A 384 22.13 2.24 21.45
C ARG A 384 22.71 2.63 22.81
N ALA A 385 21.89 2.65 23.85
CA ALA A 385 22.30 3.11 25.17
C ALA A 385 23.37 2.19 25.79
N THR A 386 24.29 2.80 26.52
CA THR A 386 25.22 2.06 27.39
C THR A 386 24.48 1.47 28.58
N SER A 387 25.07 0.48 29.25
CA SER A 387 24.54 -0.06 30.52
C SER A 387 24.18 1.05 31.51
N ASP A 388 25.12 1.96 31.78
CA ASP A 388 24.92 3.08 32.70
C ASP A 388 23.78 4.01 32.28
N GLN A 389 23.64 4.28 30.98
CA GLN A 389 22.56 5.11 30.47
C GLN A 389 21.20 4.42 30.58
N TYR A 390 21.14 3.11 30.30
CA TYR A 390 19.91 2.34 30.36
C TYR A 390 19.40 2.17 31.78
N TYR A 391 20.26 1.88 32.76
CA TYR A 391 19.81 1.67 34.15
C TYR A 391 19.45 2.96 34.89
N ASN A 392 20.06 4.10 34.55
CA ASN A 392 19.81 5.37 35.23
C ASN A 392 18.75 6.25 34.56
N ASN A 393 18.39 5.98 33.30
CA ASN A 393 17.44 6.77 32.52
C ASN A 393 16.30 5.90 31.95
N PHE A 394 15.43 6.52 31.15
CA PHE A 394 14.29 5.88 30.46
C PHE A 394 13.13 5.44 31.37
N ASP A 395 13.18 5.76 32.66
CA ASP A 395 12.06 5.55 33.57
C ASP A 395 11.04 6.70 33.54
N CYS A 396 9.78 6.34 33.74
CA CYS A 396 8.71 7.29 34.01
C CYS A 396 8.47 7.45 35.51
N LYS A 397 8.03 8.65 35.91
CA LYS A 397 7.73 8.96 37.32
C LYS A 397 6.30 8.57 37.63
N LYS A 398 6.06 7.94 38.78
CA LYS A 398 4.70 7.58 39.23
C LYS A 398 3.88 8.84 39.53
N ILE A 399 2.62 8.84 39.12
CA ILE A 399 1.64 9.89 39.46
C ILE A 399 1.20 9.67 40.91
N GLY A 400 1.18 10.74 41.71
CA GLY A 400 0.86 10.66 43.14
C GLY A 400 -0.62 10.35 43.41
N TRP A 401 -1.47 11.35 43.25
CA TRP A 401 -2.93 11.23 43.46
C TRP A 401 -3.65 11.07 42.12
N ILE A 402 -4.26 9.90 41.90
CA ILE A 402 -5.05 9.62 40.69
C ILE A 402 -6.54 9.83 41.03
N GLN A 403 -7.27 10.48 40.13
CA GLN A 403 -8.69 10.77 40.24
C GLN A 403 -9.52 9.65 39.60
N ARG A 404 -10.73 9.42 40.14
CA ARG A 404 -11.74 8.59 39.49
C ARG A 404 -12.74 9.47 38.76
N LEU A 405 -13.23 8.98 37.63
CA LEU A 405 -14.28 9.66 36.89
C LEU A 405 -15.59 9.68 37.71
N PRO A 406 -16.33 10.80 37.73
CA PRO A 406 -17.62 10.87 38.41
C PRO A 406 -18.65 9.99 37.69
N VAL A 407 -19.56 9.40 38.49
CA VAL A 407 -20.62 8.51 37.98
C VAL A 407 -21.81 9.31 37.43
N GLN A 408 -22.09 10.49 38.01
CA GLN A 408 -23.17 11.37 37.58
C GLN A 408 -22.59 12.57 36.82
N TRP A 409 -23.29 12.97 35.76
CA TRP A 409 -22.90 14.11 34.93
C TRP A 409 -23.88 15.24 35.15
N GLU A 410 -23.35 16.45 35.32
CA GLU A 410 -24.14 17.66 35.51
C GLU A 410 -24.00 18.57 34.30
N ARG A 411 -24.91 19.53 34.17
CA ARG A 411 -24.75 20.59 33.17
C ARG A 411 -23.55 21.46 33.54
N ALA A 412 -22.79 21.86 32.53
CA ALA A 412 -21.68 22.78 32.72
C ALA A 412 -22.16 24.10 33.34
N HIS A 413 -21.34 24.69 34.21
CA HIS A 413 -21.63 26.01 34.77
C HIS A 413 -21.84 27.04 33.62
N PRO A 414 -22.84 27.93 33.68
CA PRO A 414 -23.15 28.84 32.57
C PRO A 414 -21.97 29.68 32.07
N PHE A 415 -21.07 30.07 32.97
CA PHE A 415 -19.82 30.76 32.64
C PHE A 415 -18.90 29.93 31.73
N LEU A 416 -18.74 28.64 32.02
CA LEU A 416 -17.89 27.75 31.23
C LEU A 416 -18.48 27.58 29.82
N ARG A 417 -19.79 27.37 29.73
CA ARG A 417 -20.51 27.33 28.44
C ARG A 417 -20.27 28.60 27.63
N ALA A 418 -20.41 29.77 28.25
CA ALA A 418 -20.17 31.06 27.58
C ALA A 418 -18.74 31.17 27.02
N MET A 419 -17.73 30.67 27.75
CA MET A 419 -16.35 30.65 27.28
C MET A 419 -16.15 29.76 26.03
N TYR A 420 -16.77 28.58 26.00
CA TYR A 420 -16.71 27.70 24.82
C TYR A 420 -17.47 28.28 23.63
N VAL A 421 -18.64 28.86 23.87
CA VAL A 421 -19.45 29.54 22.85
C VAL A 421 -18.71 30.73 22.23
N ASP A 422 -18.04 31.56 23.05
CA ASP A 422 -17.26 32.70 22.58
C ASP A 422 -16.03 32.25 21.77
N ARG A 423 -15.32 31.23 22.27
CA ARG A 423 -14.15 30.66 21.58
C ARG A 423 -14.51 30.01 20.25
N HIS A 424 -15.66 29.34 20.19
CA HIS A 424 -16.15 28.54 19.06
C HIS A 424 -17.47 29.11 18.51
N TYR A 425 -17.50 30.41 18.23
CA TYR A 425 -18.70 31.10 17.77
C TYR A 425 -19.28 30.52 16.46
N GLU A 426 -18.41 29.91 15.63
CA GLU A 426 -18.78 29.26 14.37
C GLU A 426 -19.71 28.06 14.55
N TYR A 427 -19.80 27.51 15.77
CA TYR A 427 -20.71 26.42 16.12
C TYR A 427 -22.06 26.90 16.68
N VAL A 428 -22.19 28.19 17.02
CA VAL A 428 -23.44 28.78 17.50
C VAL A 428 -24.22 29.43 16.37
N ASN A 429 -23.54 30.24 15.55
CA ASN A 429 -24.11 30.87 14.35
C ASN A 429 -23.63 30.13 13.11
N ALA A 430 -24.01 28.87 12.99
CA ALA A 430 -23.54 28.01 11.91
C ALA A 430 -24.35 28.24 10.63
N SER A 431 -23.65 28.46 9.50
CA SER A 431 -24.26 28.41 8.17
C SER A 431 -24.44 26.96 7.75
N SER A 432 -25.65 26.54 7.40
CA SER A 432 -25.95 25.18 6.96
C SER A 432 -25.91 25.04 5.44
N GLY A 433 -25.74 23.80 4.97
CA GLY A 433 -25.74 23.46 3.54
C GLY A 433 -24.44 23.85 2.81
N PRO A 434 -24.50 24.14 1.49
CA PRO A 434 -23.31 24.45 0.68
C PRO A 434 -22.51 25.65 1.19
N ALA A 435 -23.17 26.61 1.85
CA ALA A 435 -22.53 27.80 2.41
C ALA A 435 -21.47 27.46 3.47
N ALA A 436 -21.61 26.32 4.17
CA ALA A 436 -20.65 25.85 5.17
C ALA A 436 -19.24 25.60 4.59
N LEU A 437 -19.13 25.34 3.28
CA LEU A 437 -17.85 25.07 2.61
C LEU A 437 -17.00 26.33 2.37
N HIS A 438 -17.59 27.52 2.49
CA HIS A 438 -16.98 28.80 2.10
C HIS A 438 -16.74 29.74 3.28
N THR A 439 -16.92 29.26 4.52
CA THR A 439 -16.69 30.08 5.71
C THR A 439 -15.19 30.21 6.03
N GLU A 440 -14.77 31.36 6.57
CA GLU A 440 -13.38 31.58 6.99
C GLU A 440 -12.97 30.65 8.15
N ARG A 441 -13.90 30.40 9.08
CA ARG A 441 -13.77 29.39 10.13
C ARG A 441 -14.69 28.22 9.81
N VAL A 442 -14.10 27.05 9.62
CA VAL A 442 -14.82 25.84 9.25
C VAL A 442 -15.56 25.29 10.46
N ASN A 443 -16.89 25.22 10.39
CA ASN A 443 -17.67 24.37 11.27
C ASN A 443 -17.65 22.95 10.71
N LEU A 444 -16.80 22.12 11.31
CA LEU A 444 -16.57 20.75 10.83
C LEU A 444 -17.86 19.92 10.78
N TYR A 445 -18.78 20.08 11.73
CA TYR A 445 -20.01 19.28 11.74
C TYR A 445 -20.97 19.68 10.63
N GLU A 446 -21.15 20.98 10.35
CA GLU A 446 -22.00 21.41 9.24
C GLU A 446 -21.44 20.97 7.88
N VAL A 447 -20.12 21.00 7.70
CA VAL A 447 -19.47 20.48 6.49
C VAL A 447 -19.71 18.97 6.35
N LEU A 448 -19.50 18.20 7.42
CA LEU A 448 -19.77 16.75 7.40
C LEU A 448 -21.26 16.44 7.19
N ASN A 449 -22.16 17.22 7.79
CA ASN A 449 -23.60 17.08 7.61
C ASN A 449 -24.01 17.37 6.17
N PHE A 450 -23.44 18.39 5.53
CA PHE A 450 -23.66 18.66 4.11
C PHE A 450 -23.19 17.48 3.24
N ILE A 451 -21.94 17.04 3.42
CA ILE A 451 -21.35 15.94 2.64
C ILE A 451 -22.20 14.66 2.79
N ARG A 452 -22.57 14.28 4.03
CA ARG A 452 -23.42 13.11 4.30
C ARG A 452 -24.88 13.31 3.85
N GLY A 453 -25.33 14.56 3.83
CA GLY A 453 -26.67 14.95 3.40
C GLY A 453 -26.88 14.81 1.89
N VAL A 454 -25.83 14.89 1.07
CA VAL A 454 -25.93 14.66 -0.38
C VAL A 454 -26.05 13.16 -0.65
N GLN A 455 -27.19 12.78 -1.21
CA GLN A 455 -27.58 11.42 -1.55
C GLN A 455 -27.97 11.31 -3.02
N PRO A 456 -27.96 10.10 -3.61
CA PRO A 456 -28.29 9.91 -5.03
C PRO A 456 -29.66 10.48 -5.44
N ASN A 457 -30.60 10.58 -4.49
CA ASN A 457 -31.97 11.04 -4.71
C ASN A 457 -32.12 12.57 -4.68
N ASN A 458 -31.19 13.29 -4.04
CA ASN A 458 -31.28 14.74 -3.85
C ASN A 458 -30.19 15.53 -4.59
N CYS A 459 -29.20 14.84 -5.16
CA CYS A 459 -28.01 15.49 -5.69
C CYS A 459 -28.32 16.45 -6.86
N SER A 460 -29.35 16.14 -7.69
CA SER A 460 -29.81 16.99 -8.79
C SER A 460 -30.47 18.31 -8.34
N LYS A 461 -30.71 18.51 -7.03
CA LYS A 461 -31.25 19.77 -6.49
C LYS A 461 -30.17 20.81 -6.22
N TYR A 462 -28.91 20.39 -6.10
CA TYR A 462 -27.78 21.28 -5.84
C TYR A 462 -27.19 21.82 -7.14
N ASN A 463 -26.53 22.98 -7.06
CA ASN A 463 -25.83 23.51 -8.20
C ASN A 463 -24.59 22.65 -8.51
N PRO A 464 -24.18 22.51 -9.78
CA PRO A 464 -22.99 21.74 -10.13
C PRO A 464 -21.72 22.20 -9.39
N SER A 465 -21.59 23.50 -9.10
CA SER A 465 -20.48 24.06 -8.31
C SER A 465 -20.41 23.50 -6.89
N ASP A 466 -21.57 23.28 -6.26
CA ASP A 466 -21.68 22.86 -4.86
C ASP A 466 -21.33 21.37 -4.69
N LEU A 467 -21.35 20.63 -5.81
CA LEU A 467 -20.95 19.22 -5.88
C LEU A 467 -19.43 19.06 -6.09
N PHE A 468 -18.66 20.14 -6.17
CA PHE A 468 -17.20 20.12 -6.17
C PHE A 468 -16.66 20.71 -4.86
N LEU A 469 -15.95 19.90 -4.08
CA LEU A 469 -15.31 20.35 -2.86
C LEU A 469 -14.00 21.08 -3.17
N ASN A 470 -13.55 21.88 -2.21
CA ASN A 470 -12.20 22.43 -2.23
C ASN A 470 -11.18 21.30 -1.98
N GLY A 471 -9.99 21.42 -2.58
CA GLY A 471 -8.98 20.34 -2.52
C GLY A 471 -8.39 20.12 -1.13
N ASP A 472 -8.45 21.13 -0.27
CA ASP A 472 -8.03 21.11 1.14
C ASP A 472 -8.90 20.23 2.04
N ILE A 473 -10.14 19.92 1.64
CA ILE A 473 -11.03 18.98 2.34
C ILE A 473 -10.51 17.54 2.22
N ALA A 474 -9.87 17.19 1.10
CA ALA A 474 -9.26 15.88 0.91
C ALA A 474 -7.77 15.86 1.29
N PHE A 475 -7.37 16.60 2.31
CA PHE A 475 -5.98 16.58 2.78
C PHE A 475 -5.50 15.16 3.11
N GLY A 476 -4.26 14.82 2.73
CA GLY A 476 -3.66 13.51 3.00
C GLY A 476 -4.05 12.40 2.00
N HIS A 477 -4.87 12.69 0.99
CA HIS A 477 -5.27 11.70 -0.02
C HIS A 477 -4.09 11.11 -0.80
N GLU A 478 -3.03 11.88 -1.05
CA GLU A 478 -1.85 11.43 -1.78
C GLU A 478 -1.11 10.29 -1.04
N GLU A 479 -1.08 10.35 0.29
CA GLU A 479 -0.43 9.34 1.13
C GLU A 479 -1.37 8.16 1.42
N GLN A 480 -2.63 8.43 1.78
CA GLN A 480 -3.59 7.37 2.14
C GLN A 480 -4.03 6.51 0.95
N PHE A 481 -4.16 7.11 -0.24
CA PHE A 481 -4.55 6.42 -1.48
C PHE A 481 -3.38 6.16 -2.44
N GLU A 482 -2.14 6.26 -1.96
CA GLU A 482 -0.93 6.03 -2.76
C GLU A 482 -0.97 4.66 -3.47
N ASN A 483 -1.41 3.62 -2.74
CA ASN A 483 -1.48 2.26 -3.24
C ASN A 483 -2.48 2.09 -4.39
N GLN A 484 -3.65 2.73 -4.30
CA GLN A 484 -4.66 2.69 -5.36
C GLN A 484 -4.18 3.47 -6.58
N ALA A 485 -3.55 4.63 -6.36
CA ALA A 485 -2.96 5.42 -7.44
C ALA A 485 -1.83 4.66 -8.18
N LYS A 486 -1.00 3.91 -7.46
CA LYS A 486 0.04 3.03 -8.04
C LYS A 486 -0.54 1.95 -8.98
N MET A 487 -1.76 1.46 -8.73
CA MET A 487 -2.42 0.51 -9.65
C MET A 487 -2.75 1.16 -11.00
N ALA A 488 -3.15 2.43 -11.01
CA ALA A 488 -3.36 3.19 -12.24
C ALA A 488 -2.02 3.44 -12.97
N VAL A 489 -0.98 3.83 -12.23
CA VAL A 489 0.38 4.00 -12.78
C VAL A 489 0.88 2.70 -13.39
N ARG A 490 0.63 1.56 -12.76
CA ARG A 490 1.00 0.25 -13.30
C ARG A 490 0.39 -0.02 -14.66
N LEU A 491 -0.91 0.19 -14.83
CA LEU A 491 -1.54 -0.03 -16.13
C LEU A 491 -1.04 0.99 -17.16
N ALA A 492 -0.85 2.25 -16.77
CA ALA A 492 -0.27 3.27 -17.64
C ALA A 492 1.16 2.91 -18.10
N ASN A 493 1.99 2.36 -17.20
CA ASN A 493 3.34 1.90 -17.49
C ASN A 493 3.34 0.67 -18.39
N PHE A 494 2.42 -0.28 -18.17
CA PHE A 494 2.24 -1.42 -19.05
C PHE A 494 1.92 -1.01 -20.48
N ILE A 495 0.90 -0.16 -20.66
CA ILE A 495 0.52 0.35 -21.99
C ILE A 495 1.69 1.09 -22.63
N SER A 496 2.40 1.91 -21.84
CA SER A 496 3.54 2.67 -22.34
C SER A 496 4.70 1.78 -22.79
N ALA A 497 5.02 0.75 -22.00
CA ALA A 497 6.03 -0.23 -22.33
C ALA A 497 5.64 -1.00 -23.61
N PHE A 498 4.39 -1.46 -23.70
CA PHE A 498 3.90 -2.22 -24.86
C PHE A 498 3.95 -1.39 -26.15
N LEU A 499 3.43 -0.17 -26.12
CA LEU A 499 3.39 0.70 -27.31
C LEU A 499 4.77 1.21 -27.76
N GLN A 500 5.78 1.18 -26.87
CA GLN A 500 7.13 1.63 -27.19
C GLN A 500 8.07 0.49 -27.60
N VAL A 501 7.91 -0.70 -27.00
CA VAL A 501 8.81 -1.83 -27.19
C VAL A 501 8.26 -2.84 -28.20
N SER A 502 6.97 -3.14 -28.15
CA SER A 502 6.35 -4.13 -29.03
C SER A 502 6.07 -3.55 -30.42
N ASP A 503 6.58 -4.20 -31.46
CA ASP A 503 6.34 -3.80 -32.85
C ASP A 503 5.66 -4.94 -33.62
N PRO A 504 4.36 -4.82 -33.94
CA PRO A 504 3.62 -5.88 -34.65
C PRO A 504 4.14 -6.17 -36.06
N GLN A 505 4.93 -5.27 -36.64
CA GLN A 505 5.52 -5.44 -37.97
C GLN A 505 6.93 -6.04 -37.92
N GLU A 506 7.46 -6.31 -36.73
CA GLU A 506 8.79 -6.88 -36.57
C GLU A 506 8.81 -8.33 -37.10
N VAL A 507 9.81 -8.63 -37.93
CA VAL A 507 9.99 -9.97 -38.50
C VAL A 507 11.11 -10.66 -37.76
N PHE A 508 10.78 -11.75 -37.08
CA PHE A 508 11.75 -12.58 -36.40
C PHE A 508 12.25 -13.72 -37.29
N SER A 509 13.49 -14.15 -37.08
CA SER A 509 14.02 -15.36 -37.70
C SER A 509 13.33 -16.62 -37.16
N GLY A 510 13.01 -17.57 -38.03
CA GLY A 510 12.42 -18.87 -37.65
C GLY A 510 10.90 -18.85 -37.55
N ASN A 511 10.36 -19.58 -36.56
CA ASN A 511 8.91 -19.75 -36.37
C ASN A 511 8.27 -18.69 -35.47
N ARG A 512 9.06 -17.79 -34.86
CA ARG A 512 8.54 -16.79 -33.93
C ARG A 512 7.73 -15.71 -34.67
N VAL A 513 6.66 -15.27 -34.04
CA VAL A 513 5.74 -14.23 -34.53
C VAL A 513 5.75 -13.07 -33.54
N ALA A 514 5.69 -11.85 -34.07
CA ALA A 514 5.51 -10.66 -33.24
C ALA A 514 4.12 -10.61 -32.61
N ASP A 515 4.06 -10.03 -31.42
CA ASP A 515 2.80 -9.81 -30.72
C ASP A 515 1.94 -8.84 -31.54
N LYS A 516 0.64 -9.14 -31.60
CA LYS A 516 -0.35 -8.28 -32.26
C LYS A 516 -0.57 -7.00 -31.45
N PRO A 517 -1.16 -5.96 -32.07
CA PRO A 517 -1.61 -4.80 -31.32
C PRO A 517 -2.58 -5.19 -30.20
N LEU A 518 -2.64 -4.36 -29.16
CA LEU A 518 -3.56 -4.56 -28.03
C LEU A 518 -5.01 -4.70 -28.51
N THR A 519 -5.71 -5.70 -27.98
CA THR A 519 -7.12 -5.97 -28.29
C THR A 519 -8.05 -5.30 -27.30
N GLU A 520 -9.33 -5.15 -27.68
CA GLU A 520 -10.37 -4.62 -26.80
C GLU A 520 -10.47 -5.45 -25.52
N ASP A 521 -10.47 -6.79 -25.65
CA ASP A 521 -10.65 -7.73 -24.54
C ASP A 521 -9.46 -7.71 -23.56
N GLN A 522 -8.24 -7.46 -24.05
CA GLN A 522 -7.07 -7.25 -23.18
C GLN A 522 -7.22 -5.98 -22.35
N MET A 523 -7.63 -4.86 -22.97
CA MET A 523 -7.77 -3.59 -22.28
C MET A 523 -8.97 -3.54 -21.33
N THR A 524 -10.08 -4.18 -21.68
CA THR A 524 -11.23 -4.34 -20.77
C THR A 524 -10.85 -5.21 -19.58
N GLY A 525 -10.15 -6.32 -19.81
CA GLY A 525 -9.63 -7.21 -18.76
C GLY A 525 -8.67 -6.50 -17.81
N GLU A 526 -7.71 -5.73 -18.33
CA GLU A 526 -6.77 -4.95 -17.52
C GLU A 526 -7.48 -3.90 -16.65
N THR A 527 -8.47 -3.20 -17.22
CA THR A 527 -9.25 -2.18 -16.49
C THR A 527 -10.11 -2.84 -15.40
N LEU A 528 -10.75 -3.96 -15.71
CA LEU A 528 -11.55 -4.74 -14.78
C LEU A 528 -10.71 -5.27 -13.61
N ALA A 529 -9.50 -5.75 -13.89
CA ALA A 529 -8.59 -6.29 -12.89
C ALA A 529 -8.22 -5.27 -11.81
N ILE A 530 -8.18 -3.97 -12.12
CA ILE A 530 -7.94 -2.89 -11.14
C ILE A 530 -9.04 -2.87 -10.08
N VAL A 531 -10.31 -2.92 -10.49
CA VAL A 531 -11.45 -2.89 -9.57
C VAL A 531 -11.56 -4.20 -8.78
N LEU A 532 -11.24 -5.33 -9.41
CA LEU A 532 -11.24 -6.65 -8.76
C LEU A 532 -10.12 -6.80 -7.72
N GLY A 533 -8.96 -6.22 -7.97
CA GLY A 533 -7.76 -6.41 -7.13
C GLY A 533 -7.72 -5.57 -5.86
N ASP A 534 -8.55 -4.52 -5.73
CA ASP A 534 -8.56 -3.64 -4.55
C ASP A 534 -9.98 -3.23 -4.14
N SER A 535 -10.35 -3.55 -2.89
CA SER A 535 -11.68 -3.22 -2.35
C SER A 535 -11.92 -1.73 -2.15
N LYS A 536 -10.88 -0.88 -2.06
CA LYS A 536 -11.03 0.58 -1.92
C LYS A 536 -11.34 1.29 -3.24
N ILE A 537 -11.01 0.67 -4.39
CA ILE A 537 -11.28 1.24 -5.72
C ILE A 537 -12.73 0.95 -6.09
N TRP A 538 -13.51 2.00 -6.37
CA TRP A 538 -14.92 1.88 -6.77
C TRP A 538 -15.12 1.81 -8.28
N SER A 539 -14.29 2.55 -9.02
CA SER A 539 -14.25 2.45 -10.47
C SER A 539 -12.84 2.67 -11.00
N ALA A 540 -12.57 2.09 -12.16
CA ALA A 540 -11.36 2.32 -12.93
C ALA A 540 -11.72 2.48 -14.41
N GLY A 541 -11.00 3.33 -15.13
CA GLY A 541 -11.21 3.54 -16.56
C GLY A 541 -9.89 3.73 -17.30
N THR A 542 -9.81 3.20 -18.52
CA THR A 542 -8.69 3.44 -19.43
C THR A 542 -9.17 4.26 -20.61
N TYR A 543 -8.77 5.51 -20.70
CA TYR A 543 -9.29 6.49 -21.64
C TYR A 543 -8.27 6.76 -22.75
N TRP A 544 -8.58 6.32 -23.97
CA TRP A 544 -7.72 6.58 -25.13
C TRP A 544 -8.04 7.91 -25.79
N ASP A 545 -7.03 8.65 -26.21
CA ASP A 545 -7.23 9.84 -27.04
C ASP A 545 -7.72 9.45 -28.44
N ARG A 546 -8.25 10.44 -29.17
CA ARG A 546 -8.90 10.23 -30.47
C ARG A 546 -7.97 9.52 -31.47
N ASN A 547 -8.47 8.45 -32.07
CA ASN A 547 -7.76 7.61 -33.05
C ASN A 547 -6.42 7.04 -32.55
N LYS A 548 -6.25 6.87 -31.23
CA LYS A 548 -5.04 6.28 -30.64
C LYS A 548 -5.14 4.78 -30.37
N PHE A 549 -6.35 4.24 -30.31
CA PHE A 549 -6.59 2.81 -30.22
C PHE A 549 -6.80 2.18 -31.61
N THR A 550 -6.45 0.92 -31.77
CA THR A 550 -6.53 0.22 -33.06
C THR A 550 -7.98 0.08 -33.52
N ASN A 551 -8.24 0.41 -34.80
CA ASN A 551 -9.56 0.29 -35.44
C ASN A 551 -10.74 0.99 -34.72
N ARG A 552 -10.48 1.96 -33.83
CA ARG A 552 -11.51 2.73 -33.11
C ARG A 552 -11.18 4.22 -33.06
N THR A 553 -12.21 5.05 -33.13
CA THR A 553 -12.09 6.51 -33.00
C THR A 553 -11.98 6.93 -31.53
N PHE A 554 -12.84 6.36 -30.69
CA PHE A 554 -12.84 6.48 -29.25
C PHE A 554 -12.92 5.09 -28.64
N PHE A 555 -12.24 4.90 -27.53
CA PHE A 555 -12.26 3.65 -26.77
C PHE A 555 -11.96 3.99 -25.32
N ALA A 556 -12.89 3.67 -24.43
CA ALA A 556 -12.77 3.99 -23.02
C ALA A 556 -13.47 2.93 -22.15
N PRO A 557 -12.85 1.74 -21.96
CA PRO A 557 -13.36 0.78 -20.99
C PRO A 557 -13.39 1.40 -19.59
N PHE A 558 -14.54 1.30 -18.94
CA PHE A 558 -14.82 1.80 -17.60
C PHE A 558 -15.47 0.69 -16.78
N ALA A 559 -14.75 0.21 -15.77
CA ALA A 559 -15.21 -0.81 -14.84
C ALA A 559 -15.63 -0.17 -13.52
N TYR A 560 -16.72 -0.64 -12.93
CA TYR A 560 -17.20 -0.15 -11.64
C TYR A 560 -17.94 -1.23 -10.85
N LYS A 561 -18.02 -1.04 -9.55
CA LYS A 561 -18.85 -1.83 -8.64
C LYS A 561 -19.92 -0.94 -7.99
N THR A 562 -21.02 -1.56 -7.61
CA THR A 562 -22.18 -0.88 -6.99
C THR A 562 -22.30 -1.15 -5.50
N GLU A 563 -21.78 -2.30 -5.06
CA GLU A 563 -21.78 -2.75 -3.68
C GLU A 563 -20.35 -3.17 -3.30
N LEU A 564 -20.06 -3.15 -1.99
CA LEU A 564 -18.79 -3.65 -1.46
C LEU A 564 -18.79 -5.18 -1.40
N ASN A 565 -17.63 -5.80 -1.60
CA ASN A 565 -17.43 -7.25 -1.49
C ASN A 565 -18.33 -8.12 -2.40
N THR A 566 -18.65 -7.65 -3.61
CA THR A 566 -19.41 -8.44 -4.59
C THR A 566 -18.51 -9.31 -5.48
N ARG A 567 -19.10 -10.37 -6.03
CA ARG A 567 -18.52 -11.15 -7.15
C ARG A 567 -19.08 -10.73 -8.52
N LYS A 568 -19.90 -9.68 -8.53
CA LYS A 568 -20.60 -9.13 -9.72
C LYS A 568 -20.09 -7.73 -10.00
N PHE A 569 -19.61 -7.53 -11.23
CA PHE A 569 -18.99 -6.29 -11.67
C PHE A 569 -19.63 -5.81 -12.96
N LYS A 570 -19.53 -4.51 -13.22
CA LYS A 570 -20.05 -3.89 -14.43
C LYS A 570 -18.91 -3.23 -15.19
N LEU A 571 -18.95 -3.35 -16.50
CA LEU A 571 -17.99 -2.75 -17.41
C LEU A 571 -18.72 -2.15 -18.59
N GLU A 572 -18.35 -0.94 -18.97
CA GLU A 572 -18.90 -0.30 -20.16
C GLU A 572 -17.84 0.45 -20.94
N ASP A 573 -18.02 0.56 -22.25
CA ASP A 573 -17.23 1.45 -23.08
C ASP A 573 -17.90 2.83 -23.15
N LEU A 574 -17.26 3.82 -22.53
CA LEU A 574 -17.75 5.21 -22.47
C LEU A 574 -17.72 5.91 -23.84
N ALA A 575 -17.07 5.33 -24.86
CA ALA A 575 -17.14 5.82 -26.24
C ALA A 575 -18.57 5.81 -26.82
N ARG A 576 -19.52 5.12 -26.18
CA ARG A 576 -20.95 5.08 -26.50
C ARG A 576 -21.70 6.39 -26.25
N LEU A 577 -21.18 7.23 -25.35
CA LEU A 577 -21.87 8.44 -24.91
C LEU A 577 -21.77 9.51 -26.01
N ASN A 578 -22.86 9.67 -26.77
CA ASN A 578 -22.92 10.59 -27.91
C ASN A 578 -23.10 12.07 -27.51
N LYS A 579 -23.34 12.38 -26.23
CA LYS A 579 -23.46 13.77 -25.78
C LYS A 579 -22.07 14.39 -25.65
N THR A 580 -21.89 15.57 -26.23
CA THR A 580 -20.63 16.32 -26.20
C THR A 580 -20.15 16.61 -24.78
N GLU A 581 -21.07 16.85 -23.84
CA GLU A 581 -20.75 17.12 -22.42
C GLU A 581 -20.36 15.86 -21.63
N GLU A 582 -20.85 14.68 -22.04
CA GLU A 582 -20.57 13.40 -21.39
C GLU A 582 -19.31 12.73 -21.94
N ALA A 583 -18.74 13.25 -23.03
CA ALA A 583 -17.51 12.73 -23.61
C ALA A 583 -16.34 12.83 -22.62
N TYR A 584 -15.69 11.69 -22.37
CA TYR A 584 -14.58 11.60 -21.43
C TYR A 584 -13.39 12.51 -21.79
N THR A 585 -13.22 12.83 -23.08
CA THR A 585 -12.18 13.73 -23.59
C THR A 585 -12.36 15.18 -23.14
N ASN A 586 -13.59 15.56 -22.77
CA ASN A 586 -13.91 16.91 -22.28
C ASN A 586 -13.80 17.04 -20.76
N LYS A 587 -13.50 15.96 -20.04
CA LYS A 587 -13.30 16.03 -18.60
C LYS A 587 -12.04 16.86 -18.27
N PRO A 588 -12.07 17.67 -17.20
CA PRO A 588 -11.01 18.64 -16.90
C PRO A 588 -9.65 17.97 -16.66
N TRP A 589 -9.64 16.82 -15.98
CA TRP A 589 -8.41 16.07 -15.71
C TRP A 589 -7.79 15.48 -16.99
N PHE A 590 -8.60 15.09 -17.98
CA PHE A 590 -8.11 14.55 -19.25
C PHE A 590 -7.48 15.66 -20.08
N GLN A 591 -8.17 16.80 -20.19
CA GLN A 591 -7.66 17.98 -20.89
C GLN A 591 -6.37 18.52 -20.25
N PHE A 592 -6.32 18.59 -18.91
CA PHE A 592 -5.14 19.01 -18.17
C PHE A 592 -3.92 18.15 -18.50
N LEU A 593 -4.06 16.81 -18.43
CA LEU A 593 -2.96 15.89 -18.74
C LEU A 593 -2.56 15.97 -20.22
N LYS A 594 -3.53 16.04 -21.13
CA LYS A 594 -3.27 16.18 -22.57
C LYS A 594 -2.50 17.46 -22.90
N GLN A 595 -2.87 18.59 -22.28
CA GLN A 595 -2.18 19.88 -22.46
C GLN A 595 -0.77 19.83 -21.87
N ARG A 596 -0.63 19.30 -20.64
CA ARG A 596 0.66 19.15 -19.94
C ARG A 596 1.67 18.35 -20.76
N TRP A 597 1.22 17.26 -21.40
CA TRP A 597 2.08 16.33 -22.13
C TRP A 597 2.00 16.48 -23.65
N SER A 598 1.63 17.67 -24.13
CA SER A 598 1.54 17.95 -25.57
C SER A 598 2.91 18.07 -26.25
N THR A 599 3.93 18.58 -25.55
CA THR A 599 5.25 18.88 -26.16
C THR A 599 6.46 18.40 -25.36
N ASN A 600 6.41 18.40 -24.02
CA ASN A 600 7.56 18.09 -23.17
C ASN A 600 7.44 16.70 -22.54
N PHE A 601 8.44 15.84 -22.77
CA PHE A 601 8.53 14.48 -22.23
C PHE A 601 9.82 14.21 -21.46
N ASP A 602 10.62 15.24 -21.20
CA ASP A 602 11.96 15.08 -20.60
C ASP A 602 11.90 14.71 -19.12
N SER A 603 10.81 15.05 -18.44
CA SER A 603 10.61 14.67 -17.04
C SER A 603 10.17 13.23 -16.86
N LEU A 604 9.79 12.50 -17.92
CA LEU A 604 9.37 11.11 -17.80
C LEU A 604 10.52 10.22 -17.34
N GLU A 605 10.18 9.20 -16.55
CA GLU A 605 11.18 8.25 -16.09
C GLU A 605 11.54 7.28 -17.21
N GLN A 606 12.84 7.07 -17.38
CA GLN A 606 13.36 6.12 -18.35
C GLN A 606 13.69 4.80 -17.66
N PHE A 607 13.03 3.73 -18.09
CA PHE A 607 13.21 2.39 -17.58
C PHE A 607 13.99 1.55 -18.59
N PHE A 608 15.04 0.88 -18.13
CA PHE A 608 15.91 0.03 -18.95
C PHE A 608 15.54 -1.44 -18.80
N LEU A 609 15.48 -2.14 -19.94
CA LEU A 609 15.07 -3.53 -20.05
C LEU A 609 16.21 -4.37 -20.62
N LYS A 610 16.63 -5.36 -19.83
CA LYS A 610 17.57 -6.40 -20.25
C LYS A 610 16.81 -7.71 -20.40
N MET A 611 16.10 -7.83 -21.52
CA MET A 611 15.24 -8.96 -21.82
C MET A 611 16.01 -10.14 -22.44
N LYS A 612 15.83 -11.33 -21.87
CA LYS A 612 16.26 -12.61 -22.42
C LYS A 612 15.02 -13.45 -22.68
N ILE A 613 14.86 -13.87 -23.91
CA ILE A 613 13.73 -14.67 -24.37
C ILE A 613 14.20 -16.09 -24.67
N ARG A 614 13.28 -17.05 -24.72
CA ARG A 614 13.57 -18.39 -25.23
C ARG A 614 13.95 -18.36 -26.72
N ASP A 615 14.82 -19.28 -27.13
CA ASP A 615 15.21 -19.39 -28.54
C ASP A 615 14.19 -20.19 -29.38
N ASP A 616 13.73 -21.32 -28.86
CA ASP A 616 12.81 -22.24 -29.54
C ASP A 616 11.53 -22.53 -28.73
N GLU A 617 10.59 -23.23 -29.37
CA GLU A 617 9.31 -23.63 -28.75
C GLU A 617 9.51 -24.50 -27.50
N LEU A 618 10.58 -25.32 -27.49
CA LEU A 618 10.93 -26.21 -26.38
C LEU A 618 11.57 -25.48 -25.20
N GLY A 619 12.22 -24.33 -25.46
CA GLY A 619 12.87 -23.51 -24.44
C GLY A 619 14.21 -24.05 -23.96
N LYS A 620 15.06 -24.61 -24.83
CA LYS A 620 16.34 -25.20 -24.38
C LYS A 620 17.33 -24.18 -23.83
N TYR A 621 17.33 -22.97 -24.39
CA TYR A 621 18.25 -21.90 -23.98
C TYR A 621 17.60 -20.52 -24.11
N LEU A 622 18.16 -19.59 -23.34
CA LEU A 622 17.83 -18.18 -23.36
C LEU A 622 18.73 -17.44 -24.36
N LYS A 623 18.11 -16.61 -25.20
CA LYS A 623 18.75 -15.70 -26.13
C LYS A 623 18.43 -14.25 -25.73
N LYS A 624 19.36 -13.33 -25.95
CA LYS A 624 19.10 -11.89 -25.79
C LYS A 624 18.04 -11.46 -26.82
N TYR A 625 17.12 -10.59 -26.40
CA TYR A 625 16.19 -9.97 -27.33
C TYR A 625 16.94 -9.20 -28.43
N GLU A 626 16.36 -9.09 -29.63
CA GLU A 626 16.98 -8.45 -30.79
C GLU A 626 17.44 -7.02 -30.50
N ARG A 627 16.64 -6.27 -29.75
CA ARG A 627 16.95 -4.91 -29.29
C ARG A 627 17.42 -4.97 -27.84
N PHE A 628 18.69 -5.34 -27.62
CA PHE A 628 19.28 -5.50 -26.29
C PHE A 628 20.47 -4.54 -26.07
N PRO A 629 20.48 -3.73 -25.00
CA PRO A 629 19.37 -3.45 -24.09
C PRO A 629 18.30 -2.57 -24.76
N THR A 630 17.06 -2.63 -24.26
CA THR A 630 15.95 -1.76 -24.66
C THR A 630 15.58 -0.81 -23.54
N TYR A 631 14.81 0.23 -23.85
CA TYR A 631 14.26 1.13 -22.84
C TYR A 631 12.90 1.66 -23.28
N TYR A 632 12.13 2.17 -22.33
CA TYR A 632 10.91 2.92 -22.56
C TYR A 632 10.80 4.07 -21.55
N ARG A 633 9.99 5.07 -21.88
CA ARG A 633 9.69 6.20 -20.98
C ARG A 633 8.26 6.08 -20.46
N ALA A 634 8.06 6.29 -19.16
CA ALA A 634 6.74 6.19 -18.54
C ALA A 634 6.51 7.22 -17.45
N ALA A 635 5.25 7.33 -17.01
CA ALA A 635 4.85 8.19 -15.92
C ALA A 635 5.21 7.55 -14.57
N ASN A 636 5.58 8.38 -13.59
CA ASN A 636 5.62 7.99 -12.18
C ASN A 636 4.40 8.60 -11.48
N LEU A 637 4.18 8.29 -10.20
CA LEU A 637 3.08 8.80 -9.39
C LEU A 637 2.98 10.33 -9.40
N LYS A 638 4.12 11.04 -9.42
CA LYS A 638 4.17 12.52 -9.46
C LYS A 638 3.73 13.13 -10.80
N HIS A 639 3.70 12.34 -11.86
CA HIS A 639 3.30 12.77 -13.20
C HIS A 639 1.78 12.68 -13.43
N GLY A 640 1.06 11.96 -12.55
CA GLY A 640 -0.39 11.93 -12.56
C GLY A 640 -1.03 13.22 -12.05
N HIS A 641 -2.35 13.18 -11.98
CA HIS A 641 -3.16 14.29 -11.52
C HIS A 641 -4.28 13.79 -10.60
N TRP A 642 -4.38 14.39 -9.42
CA TRP A 642 -5.48 14.21 -8.51
C TRP A 642 -6.58 15.23 -8.80
N THR A 643 -7.82 14.76 -8.93
CA THR A 643 -8.96 15.66 -9.08
C THR A 643 -9.30 16.29 -7.73
N ARG A 644 -9.95 17.45 -7.77
CA ARG A 644 -10.71 17.93 -6.60
C ARG A 644 -11.80 16.91 -6.26
N PRO A 645 -12.17 16.72 -4.98
CA PRO A 645 -13.24 15.80 -4.63
C PRO A 645 -14.57 16.30 -5.20
N TYR A 646 -15.38 15.40 -5.73
CA TYR A 646 -16.66 15.74 -6.33
C TYR A 646 -17.70 14.65 -6.08
N TYR A 647 -18.98 15.04 -6.17
CA TYR A 647 -20.08 14.08 -6.11
C TYR A 647 -20.51 13.70 -7.53
N ASP A 648 -20.46 12.40 -7.85
CA ASP A 648 -20.82 11.90 -9.17
C ASP A 648 -22.34 11.65 -9.28
N CYS A 649 -23.12 12.69 -9.56
CA CYS A 649 -24.59 12.59 -9.70
C CYS A 649 -25.03 11.72 -10.88
N ASP A 650 -24.47 12.03 -12.05
CA ASP A 650 -24.91 11.48 -13.34
C ASP A 650 -24.18 10.19 -13.71
N GLY A 651 -23.03 9.92 -13.09
CA GLY A 651 -22.26 8.72 -13.34
C GLY A 651 -22.75 7.52 -12.55
N HIS A 652 -21.93 6.46 -12.64
CA HIS A 652 -22.28 5.14 -12.12
C HIS A 652 -21.97 4.99 -10.63
N VAL A 653 -21.12 5.86 -10.07
CA VAL A 653 -20.63 5.78 -8.69
C VAL A 653 -21.19 6.95 -7.90
N LYS A 654 -22.48 6.88 -7.54
CA LYS A 654 -23.25 7.98 -6.94
C LYS A 654 -22.90 8.28 -5.47
N GLN A 655 -21.69 8.78 -5.24
CA GLN A 655 -21.15 9.16 -3.94
C GLN A 655 -20.07 10.23 -4.10
N TRP A 656 -19.58 10.76 -2.97
CA TRP A 656 -18.40 11.61 -2.96
C TRP A 656 -17.16 10.80 -3.30
N VAL A 657 -16.44 11.24 -4.33
CA VAL A 657 -15.28 10.53 -4.86
C VAL A 657 -14.10 11.46 -5.09
N ILE A 658 -12.92 10.84 -5.11
CA ILE A 658 -11.68 11.45 -5.59
C ILE A 658 -11.07 10.54 -6.65
N THR A 659 -10.60 11.13 -7.74
CA THR A 659 -10.05 10.40 -8.88
C THR A 659 -8.57 10.74 -9.05
N TYR A 660 -7.75 9.71 -9.23
CA TYR A 660 -6.37 9.84 -9.66
C TYR A 660 -6.25 9.42 -11.12
N ALA A 661 -5.58 10.24 -11.93
CA ALA A 661 -5.43 10.06 -13.37
C ALA A 661 -3.94 9.98 -13.75
N ALA A 662 -3.51 8.86 -14.34
CA ALA A 662 -2.15 8.58 -14.78
C ALA A 662 -2.04 8.58 -16.32
N PRO A 663 -1.18 9.40 -16.94
CA PRO A 663 -1.01 9.44 -18.40
C PRO A 663 -0.16 8.27 -18.91
N PHE A 664 -0.42 7.82 -20.14
CA PHE A 664 0.42 6.84 -20.83
C PHE A 664 0.80 7.28 -22.25
N PHE A 665 1.92 6.75 -22.73
CA PHE A 665 2.63 7.27 -23.91
C PHE A 665 3.00 6.18 -24.89
N GLY A 666 3.07 6.53 -26.17
CA GLY A 666 3.50 5.60 -27.22
C GLY A 666 4.13 6.35 -28.38
N TRP A 667 4.70 5.62 -29.32
CA TRP A 667 5.24 6.21 -30.53
C TRP A 667 4.14 6.82 -31.41
N ASP A 668 4.46 7.93 -32.08
CA ASP A 668 3.62 8.47 -33.17
C ASP A 668 3.53 7.47 -34.34
N SER A 669 2.61 7.66 -35.30
CA SER A 669 2.40 6.75 -36.43
C SER A 669 3.65 6.53 -37.29
N VAL A 670 4.55 7.50 -37.31
CA VAL A 670 5.85 7.45 -38.03
C VAL A 670 6.98 6.93 -37.14
N LYS A 671 6.72 6.65 -35.85
CA LYS A 671 7.69 6.14 -34.86
C LYS A 671 8.93 7.03 -34.64
N VAL A 672 8.77 8.35 -34.72
CA VAL A 672 9.88 9.32 -34.54
C VAL A 672 9.85 10.00 -33.17
N LYS A 673 8.66 10.35 -32.67
CA LYS A 673 8.48 11.09 -31.42
C LYS A 673 7.54 10.35 -30.49
N LEU A 674 7.78 10.52 -29.20
CA LEU A 674 6.86 10.07 -28.17
C LEU A 674 5.61 10.96 -28.20
N GLU A 675 4.45 10.34 -28.01
CA GLU A 675 3.15 11.01 -28.06
C GLU A 675 2.29 10.56 -26.87
N PHE A 676 1.52 11.49 -26.32
CA PHE A 676 0.43 11.19 -25.39
C PHE A 676 -0.64 10.33 -26.08
N LYS A 677 -0.98 9.17 -25.49
CA LYS A 677 -1.97 8.25 -26.05
C LYS A 677 -3.26 8.19 -25.26
N GLY A 678 -3.23 8.52 -23.96
CA GLY A 678 -4.40 8.48 -23.11
C GLY A 678 -4.07 8.52 -21.62
N VAL A 679 -5.07 8.19 -20.80
CA VAL A 679 -5.03 8.26 -19.33
C VAL A 679 -5.69 7.02 -18.73
N VAL A 680 -5.11 6.46 -17.68
CA VAL A 680 -5.78 5.50 -16.79
C VAL A 680 -6.23 6.26 -15.55
N ALA A 681 -7.51 6.17 -15.19
CA ALA A 681 -8.04 6.80 -13.99
C ALA A 681 -8.62 5.77 -13.02
N VAL A 682 -8.41 6.00 -11.73
CA VAL A 682 -8.99 5.22 -10.63
C VAL A 682 -9.72 6.16 -9.68
N THR A 683 -10.87 5.71 -9.20
CA THR A 683 -11.77 6.51 -8.36
C THR A 683 -11.98 5.80 -7.03
N MET A 684 -11.73 6.54 -5.95
CA MET A 684 -11.89 6.11 -4.56
C MET A 684 -13.02 6.90 -3.90
N ALA A 685 -13.67 6.30 -2.91
CA ALA A 685 -14.68 7.00 -2.10
C ALA A 685 -13.98 7.99 -1.17
N LEU A 686 -14.49 9.22 -1.08
CA LEU A 686 -13.97 10.23 -0.15
C LEU A 686 -14.15 9.81 1.31
N MET A 687 -15.24 9.07 1.60
CA MET A 687 -15.60 8.66 2.96
C MET A 687 -14.59 7.69 3.61
N SER A 688 -13.72 7.06 2.84
CA SER A 688 -12.67 6.19 3.37
C SER A 688 -11.36 6.93 3.70
N LEU A 689 -11.30 8.23 3.45
CA LEU A 689 -10.16 9.09 3.81
C LEU A 689 -10.28 9.51 5.28
N ASP A 690 -9.18 9.44 6.02
CA ASP A 690 -9.12 9.96 7.40
C ASP A 690 -8.95 11.49 7.41
N ILE A 691 -9.68 12.16 8.30
CA ILE A 691 -9.57 13.61 8.50
C ILE A 691 -8.47 13.92 9.52
N ASN A 692 -7.58 14.87 9.19
CA ASN A 692 -6.59 15.39 10.14
C ASN A 692 -7.03 16.75 10.70
N GLN A 693 -7.43 16.76 11.97
CA GLN A 693 -7.87 17.98 12.67
C GLN A 693 -6.75 18.71 13.42
N CYS A 694 -5.59 18.09 13.55
CA CYS A 694 -4.50 18.64 14.35
C CYS A 694 -3.92 19.92 13.72
N PRO A 695 -3.30 20.80 14.53
CA PRO A 695 -2.70 22.01 14.02
C PRO A 695 -1.48 21.68 13.15
N ASP A 696 -1.36 22.39 12.03
CA ASP A 696 -0.22 22.28 11.10
C ASP A 696 0.21 23.69 10.65
N LYS A 697 1.29 23.77 9.86
CA LYS A 697 1.83 25.02 9.35
C LYS A 697 0.79 25.75 8.50
N TYR A 698 0.82 27.07 8.53
CA TYR A 698 -0.20 27.92 7.90
C TYR A 698 -0.34 27.68 6.39
N TYR A 699 0.76 27.33 5.70
CA TYR A 699 0.80 27.12 4.25
C TYR A 699 0.31 25.74 3.80
N VAL A 700 0.08 24.79 4.71
CA VAL A 700 -0.44 23.47 4.34
C VAL A 700 -1.96 23.58 4.08
N PRO A 701 -2.45 23.22 2.89
CA PRO A 701 -3.87 23.31 2.56
C PRO A 701 -4.63 22.12 3.17
N ASN A 702 -5.12 22.31 4.40
CA ASN A 702 -6.00 21.37 5.09
C ASN A 702 -7.17 22.17 5.67
N ALA A 703 -8.39 21.87 5.22
CA ALA A 703 -9.60 22.57 5.65
C ALA A 703 -9.91 22.34 7.14
N PHE A 704 -9.47 21.22 7.69
CA PHE A 704 -9.80 20.78 9.05
C PHE A 704 -8.67 21.07 10.06
N LYS A 705 -7.54 21.65 9.65
CA LYS A 705 -6.40 21.89 10.55
C LYS A 705 -6.77 22.82 11.69
N GLY A 706 -6.34 22.46 12.90
CA GLY A 706 -6.59 23.23 14.11
C GLY A 706 -8.06 23.31 14.54
N THR A 707 -8.92 22.43 14.00
CA THR A 707 -10.31 22.27 14.44
C THR A 707 -10.42 21.33 15.64
N ASP A 708 -9.32 20.73 16.08
CA ASP A 708 -9.25 19.91 17.29
C ASP A 708 -9.76 20.66 18.53
N LYS A 709 -10.31 19.89 19.46
CA LYS A 709 -10.87 20.39 20.73
C LYS A 709 -9.96 20.07 21.92
N CYS A 710 -8.69 19.77 21.67
CA CYS A 710 -7.71 19.57 22.73
C CYS A 710 -7.47 20.87 23.51
N ASP A 711 -7.21 20.74 24.81
CA ASP A 711 -6.84 21.89 25.63
C ASP A 711 -5.42 22.34 25.30
N ARG A 712 -5.28 23.46 24.60
CA ARG A 712 -3.98 23.98 24.11
C ARG A 712 -3.01 24.38 25.24
N SER A 713 -3.50 24.61 26.45
CA SER A 713 -2.63 24.94 27.59
C SER A 713 -1.96 23.73 28.22
N SER A 714 -2.61 22.57 28.20
CA SER A 714 -2.16 21.38 28.93
C SER A 714 -1.87 20.18 28.02
N SER A 715 -2.33 20.20 26.77
CA SER A 715 -2.24 19.08 25.82
C SER A 715 -1.94 19.55 24.39
N TYR A 716 -1.55 18.60 23.53
CA TYR A 716 -1.36 18.78 22.10
C TYR A 716 -2.03 17.64 21.32
N CYS A 717 -2.40 17.92 20.07
CA CYS A 717 -3.11 16.98 19.19
C CYS A 717 -2.14 16.09 18.42
N VAL A 718 -2.45 14.80 18.33
CA VAL A 718 -1.78 13.82 17.44
C VAL A 718 -2.83 13.08 16.62
N PRO A 719 -2.71 13.03 15.28
CA PRO A 719 -3.72 12.38 14.43
C PRO A 719 -3.69 10.85 14.62
N ILE A 720 -4.86 10.23 14.49
CA ILE A 720 -5.07 8.77 14.49
C ILE A 720 -5.61 8.36 13.14
N LEU A 721 -4.94 7.43 12.48
CA LEU A 721 -5.36 6.86 11.21
C LEU A 721 -6.41 5.76 11.44
N GLY A 722 -7.28 5.53 10.47
CA GLY A 722 -8.25 4.45 10.49
C GLY A 722 -9.61 4.76 11.10
N ARG A 723 -9.96 6.05 11.24
CA ARG A 723 -11.24 6.51 11.80
C ARG A 723 -12.23 6.93 10.70
N GLY A 724 -11.81 6.90 9.43
CA GLY A 724 -12.60 7.30 8.28
C GLY A 724 -12.85 8.80 8.23
N PHE A 725 -13.79 9.20 7.38
CA PHE A 725 -14.13 10.61 7.15
C PHE A 725 -15.07 11.15 8.24
N GLU A 726 -14.57 11.13 9.48
CA GLU A 726 -15.28 11.51 10.70
C GLU A 726 -14.48 12.47 11.58
N ALA A 727 -15.19 13.21 12.44
CA ALA A 727 -14.57 14.03 13.47
C ALA A 727 -14.00 13.15 14.61
N GLY A 728 -13.00 13.68 15.31
CA GLY A 728 -12.38 13.02 16.46
C GLY A 728 -11.26 12.05 16.09
N GLY A 729 -10.75 12.08 14.86
CA GLY A 729 -9.62 11.27 14.39
C GLY A 729 -8.25 11.66 14.97
N TYR A 730 -8.18 11.94 16.27
CA TYR A 730 -6.98 12.40 16.96
C TYR A 730 -6.97 11.98 18.44
N LYS A 731 -5.80 12.04 19.07
CA LYS A 731 -5.63 11.96 20.53
C LYS A 731 -5.06 13.26 21.08
N CYS A 732 -5.53 13.66 22.26
CA CYS A 732 -4.96 14.78 23.01
C CYS A 732 -3.94 14.25 24.02
N GLU A 733 -2.66 14.44 23.74
CA GLU A 733 -1.55 14.03 24.61
C GLU A 733 -1.10 15.17 25.50
N CYS A 734 -0.77 14.87 26.75
CA CYS A 734 -0.34 15.89 27.70
C CYS A 734 1.02 16.50 27.33
N LEU A 735 1.13 17.83 27.50
CA LEU A 735 2.39 18.56 27.31
C LEU A 735 3.42 18.20 28.38
N GLN A 736 4.68 18.57 28.13
CA GLN A 736 5.76 18.46 29.09
C GLN A 736 5.40 19.17 30.41
N GLY A 737 5.54 18.46 31.54
CA GLY A 737 5.20 18.99 32.86
C GLY A 737 3.72 18.86 33.23
N TYR A 738 2.89 18.26 32.36
CA TYR A 738 1.51 17.89 32.66
C TYR A 738 1.38 16.35 32.76
N GLU A 739 0.33 15.89 33.42
CA GLU A 739 0.03 14.47 33.65
C GLU A 739 -1.45 14.17 33.44
N TYR A 740 -1.74 12.96 32.95
CA TYR A 740 -3.10 12.44 32.83
C TYR A 740 -3.63 12.07 34.23
N PRO A 741 -4.69 12.72 34.74
CA PRO A 741 -5.03 12.62 36.16
C PRO A 741 -5.94 11.44 36.51
N PHE A 742 -6.47 10.66 35.54
CA PHE A 742 -7.52 9.67 35.78
C PHE A 742 -7.01 8.21 35.85
N GLU A 743 -7.75 7.37 36.58
CA GLU A 743 -7.53 5.92 36.72
C GLU A 743 -8.09 5.17 35.49
N ASP A 744 -7.51 5.42 34.32
CA ASP A 744 -7.88 4.75 33.06
C ASP A 744 -6.70 3.95 32.49
N PRO A 745 -6.95 2.93 31.64
CA PRO A 745 -5.88 2.21 30.94
C PRO A 745 -5.20 3.02 29.82
N ILE A 746 -5.54 4.30 29.66
CA ILE A 746 -5.02 5.20 28.63
C ILE A 746 -4.30 6.39 29.26
N THR A 747 -3.46 7.06 28.48
CA THR A 747 -2.65 8.23 28.92
C THR A 747 -2.98 9.52 28.15
N TYR A 748 -4.05 9.51 27.37
CA TYR A 748 -4.48 10.58 26.49
C TYR A 748 -6.02 10.63 26.45
N TYR A 749 -6.59 11.74 25.97
CA TYR A 749 -8.02 11.83 25.71
C TYR A 749 -8.32 11.48 24.24
N ASP A 750 -9.25 10.56 24.00
CA ASP A 750 -9.71 10.20 22.64
C ASP A 750 -10.53 11.35 22.05
N GLY A 751 -10.11 11.83 20.87
CA GLY A 751 -10.75 12.93 20.17
C GLY A 751 -12.23 12.71 19.88
N GLN A 752 -12.69 11.47 19.61
CA GLN A 752 -14.12 11.22 19.40
C GLN A 752 -14.96 11.54 20.64
N ILE A 753 -14.41 11.23 21.83
CA ILE A 753 -15.08 11.54 23.10
C ILE A 753 -15.02 13.05 23.35
N VAL A 754 -13.88 13.69 23.10
CA VAL A 754 -13.73 15.16 23.27
C VAL A 754 -14.71 15.91 22.36
N GLU A 755 -14.86 15.50 21.10
CA GLU A 755 -15.81 16.07 20.15
C GLU A 755 -17.27 15.86 20.59
N ALA A 756 -17.62 14.66 21.07
CA ALA A 756 -18.97 14.38 21.58
C ALA A 756 -19.32 15.25 22.81
N GLU A 757 -18.39 15.40 23.77
CA GLU A 757 -18.59 16.28 24.92
C GLU A 757 -18.65 17.76 24.51
N PHE A 758 -17.90 18.14 23.46
CA PHE A 758 -17.99 19.48 22.88
C PHE A 758 -19.38 19.75 22.27
N GLN A 759 -19.99 18.78 21.60
CA GLN A 759 -21.37 18.93 21.13
C GLN A 759 -22.37 19.08 22.30
N ASN A 760 -22.16 18.34 23.40
CA ASN A 760 -23.01 18.43 24.58
C ASN A 760 -22.97 19.83 25.22
N ILE A 761 -21.78 20.44 25.35
CA ILE A 761 -21.67 21.80 25.92
C ILE A 761 -22.31 22.85 25.02
N ILE A 762 -22.23 22.73 23.69
CA ILE A 762 -22.91 23.64 22.76
C ILE A 762 -24.44 23.45 22.85
N ALA A 763 -24.93 22.20 22.98
CA ALA A 763 -26.35 21.86 23.06
C ALA A 763 -27.02 22.05 24.43
N ASP A 764 -26.29 22.48 25.46
CA ASP A 764 -26.77 22.64 26.85
C ASP A 764 -27.17 21.33 27.55
N LYS A 765 -26.45 20.26 27.22
CA LYS A 765 -26.63 18.95 27.82
C LYS A 765 -25.59 18.72 28.94
N GLU A 766 -25.78 17.65 29.68
CA GLU A 766 -24.80 17.16 30.65
C GLU A 766 -23.48 16.86 29.95
N THR A 767 -22.35 17.32 30.53
CA THR A 767 -21.04 17.20 29.89
C THR A 767 -19.91 17.15 30.91
N ARG A 768 -18.82 16.48 30.54
CA ARG A 768 -17.56 16.41 31.31
C ARG A 768 -16.38 17.08 30.61
N ILE A 769 -16.62 17.97 29.65
CA ILE A 769 -15.55 18.60 28.86
C ILE A 769 -14.49 19.33 29.70
N ASP A 770 -14.83 19.88 30.87
CA ASP A 770 -13.87 20.54 31.75
C ASP A 770 -12.80 19.58 32.31
N MET A 771 -13.12 18.28 32.37
CA MET A 771 -12.21 17.23 32.82
C MET A 771 -11.17 16.84 31.75
N PHE A 772 -11.36 17.23 30.49
CA PHE A 772 -10.44 16.93 29.39
C PHE A 772 -9.27 17.93 29.31
N LYS A 773 -8.62 18.13 30.45
CA LYS A 773 -7.42 18.96 30.62
C LYS A 773 -6.39 18.19 31.42
N CYS A 774 -5.15 18.19 30.96
CA CYS A 774 -4.09 17.57 31.74
C CYS A 774 -3.77 18.41 32.99
N ARG A 775 -3.40 17.74 34.07
CA ARG A 775 -3.07 18.39 35.35
C ARG A 775 -1.60 18.77 35.37
N LEU A 776 -1.24 19.88 36.02
CA LEU A 776 0.17 20.22 36.25
C LEU A 776 0.84 19.17 37.15
N ALA A 777 1.94 18.59 36.68
CA ALA A 777 2.63 17.51 37.37
C ALA A 777 3.22 17.98 38.71
N GLY A 778 2.92 17.26 39.80
CA GLY A 778 3.45 17.57 41.14
C GLY A 778 2.73 18.68 41.89
N ALA A 779 1.65 19.26 41.37
CA ALA A 779 0.83 20.23 42.08
C ALA A 779 0.29 19.68 43.43
N ALA A 780 0.04 18.37 43.52
CA ALA A 780 -0.39 17.71 44.76
C ALA A 780 0.75 17.39 45.75
N SER A 781 2.03 17.50 45.33
CA SER A 781 3.19 17.30 46.24
C SER A 781 3.61 18.57 46.98
N ILE A 782 3.04 19.72 46.62
CA ILE A 782 3.19 20.96 47.40
C ILE A 782 2.24 20.85 48.60
N GLN A 783 2.55 19.96 49.54
CA GLN A 783 2.14 20.19 50.92
C GLN A 783 2.97 21.37 51.40
N SER A 784 2.34 22.54 51.48
CA SER A 784 2.93 23.66 52.20
C SER A 784 3.24 23.17 53.62
N SER A 785 4.52 22.98 53.92
CA SER A 785 4.96 22.65 55.26
C SER A 785 4.39 23.70 56.20
N VAL A 786 3.55 23.27 57.15
CA VAL A 786 2.95 24.15 58.17
C VAL A 786 4.04 24.94 58.89
N ILE A 787 5.23 24.36 59.02
CA ILE A 787 6.42 25.00 59.58
C ILE A 787 6.89 26.18 58.71
N VAL A 788 6.91 26.05 57.38
CA VAL A 788 7.32 27.13 56.47
C VAL A 788 6.29 28.27 56.47
N ILE A 789 5.00 27.95 56.52
CA ILE A 789 3.96 28.98 56.65
C ILE A 789 4.07 29.69 57.99
N LEU A 790 4.27 28.95 59.09
CA LEU A 790 4.44 29.52 60.42
C LEU A 790 5.74 30.34 60.55
N THR A 791 6.85 29.95 59.92
CA THR A 791 8.09 30.72 59.95
C THR A 791 8.00 31.99 59.13
N VAL A 792 7.33 31.96 57.96
CA VAL A 792 7.05 33.16 57.17
C VAL A 792 6.10 34.08 57.92
N LEU A 793 5.02 33.56 58.51
CA LEU A 793 4.12 34.35 59.36
C LEU A 793 4.84 34.94 60.56
N PHE A 794 5.72 34.18 61.23
CA PHE A 794 6.52 34.66 62.36
C PHE A 794 7.52 35.74 61.94
N LEU A 795 8.17 35.59 60.78
CA LEU A 795 9.07 36.61 60.21
C LEU A 795 8.31 37.90 59.85
N VAL A 796 7.12 37.78 59.26
CA VAL A 796 6.26 38.93 58.96
C VAL A 796 5.75 39.59 60.25
N PHE A 797 5.47 38.80 61.30
CA PHE A 797 5.07 39.32 62.61
C PHE A 797 6.21 40.03 63.36
N LYS A 798 7.48 39.67 63.10
CA LYS A 798 8.66 40.34 63.64
C LYS A 798 9.14 41.55 62.83
N LEU A 799 8.70 41.66 61.57
CA LEU A 799 8.97 42.81 60.69
C LEU A 799 7.92 43.92 60.84
N ARG A 800 6.81 43.64 61.52
CA ARG A 800 5.94 44.63 62.16
C ARG A 800 6.46 44.91 63.57
#